data_AF-A0A7M7HPL3-F1
#
_entry.id   AF-A0A7M7HPL3-F1
#
_cell.length_a   1.000
_cell.length_b   1.000
_cell.length_c   1.000
_cell.angle_alpha   90.00
_cell.angle_beta   90.00
_cell.angle_gamma   90.00
#
_symmetry.space_group_name_H-M   'P 1'
#
loop_
_entity.id
_entity.type
_entity.pdbx_description
1 polymer ?
#
loop_
_entity_poly.entity_id
_entity_poly.type
_entity_poly.pdbx_seq_one_letter_code
_entity_poly.pdbx_strand_id
1 'polypeptide(L)'
;MATRDRNFIERGTKLDSESLEEDKRDPLVKNPWKWSWMDFTHKDQKLSHSFRLVKKAGYAVCVVCDKECKYGSRGRVSLTDHLDSVAHQKVLKLRAANTLLPGQKQPMTTTSTYGIHPMFKKQLDKHEQQLKGGLSEPNVSLPDRQAYAEATILAFTAEHSLPFSIVNDLIHLNQELAKDKQVLENLSMDRTTASYKMTHGLSKTFHEELIEDLKSSHFSLNIDECTSETNQRVVTVLVSYFSEKENKVVTKHLSSFKVVTVNSETLYNHLVALFDKYSLKWENLVSILMDSCAVMRGSKSGLETRIRSKKAPQLLDIDGDSCHHAHNAAKAFCHGFDNYIEGLLNDIYTDFKWSSDQKEVLRFICDALGIKATIPERYVPHRWLSVYDVCVDTSRLLDALILFYYPFLSGSDSSTYLPVVDSMYQKHSISESVKKEICKHQSKMSNKTKTMTQAGKDRKKRIVKKLFHTPSKTKVLLHIYTSILPMLKKYVLYFQSVTPLVHKLNDKQQDLLKDFLVCFIKPEILNTQALHKVNVSEENILPDNAVFLVRYIKENLQGPAASELVNKLKTAYLKCGQTLQRKMPVNNKLLRCASAIDPACRGHTITLQRLLQLPQLVAFALKDVQTHEYEKEARQYNTDKEIVNTEERIDIFWSSLREKYPVMTRVALALVSCFHGPQVESSFSIMGNVLNTERPNLHIETFSSIQTVKYELTASGKSGIRYFRRKNYLKDQVNPKLCKNMRSAYKSYVQEKEHKSGMSQTVPRKSACPSKKQTKEKAIEDADKARVEHTHKLMKKVEKRKSEMHELPSSSKKVLKKK
;
A
#
# COMPACT_ATOMS: atom_id res chain seq x y z
N MET A 1 5.00 30.73 -26.68
CA MET A 1 4.65 32.16 -26.50
C MET A 1 5.94 32.91 -26.28
N ALA A 2 6.29 33.85 -27.16
CA ALA A 2 7.49 34.65 -27.01
C ALA A 2 7.41 35.45 -25.70
N THR A 3 8.32 35.19 -24.77
CA THR A 3 8.55 36.05 -23.61
C THR A 3 9.02 37.40 -24.14
N ARG A 4 8.09 38.35 -24.29
CA ARG A 4 8.46 39.76 -24.39
C ARG A 4 9.24 40.06 -23.11
N ASP A 5 10.53 40.29 -23.25
CA ASP A 5 11.37 40.75 -22.15
C ASP A 5 10.91 42.16 -21.79
N ARG A 6 9.86 42.24 -20.97
CA ARG A 6 9.24 43.51 -20.57
C ARG A 6 10.13 44.04 -19.46
N ASN A 7 11.13 44.82 -19.84
CA ASN A 7 12.03 45.55 -18.95
C ASN A 7 11.23 46.31 -17.86
N PHE A 8 10.97 45.65 -16.72
CA PHE A 8 10.27 46.23 -15.59
C PHE A 8 11.21 47.18 -14.86
N ILE A 9 10.67 48.31 -14.41
CA ILE A 9 11.42 49.29 -13.64
C ILE A 9 11.08 49.06 -12.17
N GLU A 10 12.09 48.85 -11.32
CA GLU A 10 11.92 48.67 -9.87
C GLU A 10 12.04 50.00 -9.11
N ARG A 11 11.37 50.08 -7.96
CA ARG A 11 11.47 51.22 -7.03
C ARG A 11 12.92 51.35 -6.55
N GLY A 12 13.55 52.50 -6.74
CA GLY A 12 14.94 52.77 -6.34
C GLY A 12 16.01 52.63 -7.42
N THR A 13 15.65 52.34 -8.69
CA THR A 13 16.60 52.39 -9.81
C THR A 13 17.08 53.83 -10.08
N LYS A 14 18.35 54.17 -9.81
CA LYS A 14 18.94 55.47 -10.20
C LYS A 14 19.12 55.56 -11.73
N LEU A 15 18.83 56.72 -12.32
CA LEU A 15 19.19 57.04 -13.71
C LEU A 15 20.28 58.12 -13.70
N ASP A 16 21.22 58.02 -14.65
CA ASP A 16 22.24 59.03 -14.91
C ASP A 16 21.58 60.30 -15.49
N SER A 17 21.24 61.25 -14.62
CA SER A 17 21.19 62.70 -14.90
C SER A 17 20.53 63.43 -13.72
N GLU A 18 21.16 64.51 -13.30
CA GLU A 18 20.75 65.39 -12.20
C GLU A 18 19.37 66.00 -12.46
N SER A 19 18.35 65.55 -11.72
CA SER A 19 17.25 66.41 -11.29
C SER A 19 16.55 65.83 -10.06
N LEU A 20 16.41 66.68 -9.05
CA LEU A 20 15.86 66.42 -7.72
C LEU A 20 14.32 66.29 -7.76
N GLU A 21 13.81 65.10 -8.06
CA GLU A 21 12.54 64.58 -7.52
C GLU A 21 12.57 63.04 -7.55
N GLU A 22 12.94 62.39 -6.43
CA GLU A 22 13.12 60.92 -6.34
C GLU A 22 11.84 60.08 -6.61
N ASP A 23 10.67 60.70 -6.85
CA ASP A 23 9.38 60.01 -6.82
C ASP A 23 8.52 60.14 -8.10
N LYS A 24 9.03 60.77 -9.19
CA LYS A 24 8.30 60.89 -10.47
C LYS A 24 9.04 60.24 -11.65
N ARG A 25 8.36 59.31 -12.35
CA ARG A 25 8.80 58.73 -13.64
C ARG A 25 7.85 59.15 -14.75
N ASP A 26 8.35 59.22 -15.99
CA ASP A 26 7.63 59.65 -17.21
C ASP A 26 7.10 61.11 -17.15
N PRO A 27 7.96 62.14 -16.97
CA PRO A 27 7.54 63.54 -16.82
C PRO A 27 6.80 64.09 -18.06
N LEU A 28 6.98 63.47 -19.23
CA LEU A 28 6.35 63.86 -20.50
C LEU A 28 4.89 63.39 -20.65
N VAL A 29 4.34 62.70 -19.65
CA VAL A 29 2.99 62.15 -19.70
C VAL A 29 2.08 62.93 -18.76
N LYS A 30 0.83 63.17 -19.19
CA LYS A 30 -0.17 63.99 -18.46
C LYS A 30 -0.26 63.67 -16.96
N ASN A 31 -0.11 62.40 -16.59
CA ASN A 31 0.04 61.98 -15.20
C ASN A 31 1.32 61.15 -15.06
N PRO A 32 2.40 61.70 -14.47
CA PRO A 32 3.63 60.95 -14.23
C PRO A 32 3.42 59.88 -13.16
N TRP A 33 4.16 58.76 -13.27
CA TRP A 33 4.10 57.67 -12.30
C TRP A 33 4.65 58.12 -10.95
N LYS A 34 3.92 57.79 -9.87
CA LYS A 34 4.37 58.02 -8.50
C LYS A 34 4.49 56.69 -7.77
N TRP A 35 5.63 56.41 -7.15
CA TRP A 35 5.80 55.14 -6.42
C TRP A 35 4.90 55.04 -5.19
N SER A 36 4.56 56.19 -4.59
CA SER A 36 3.53 56.29 -3.55
C SER A 36 2.16 55.69 -3.95
N TRP A 37 1.85 55.54 -5.24
CA TRP A 37 0.63 54.83 -5.67
C TRP A 37 0.67 53.34 -5.35
N MET A 38 1.85 52.73 -5.33
CA MET A 38 2.01 51.30 -5.02
C MET A 38 1.66 51.00 -3.57
N ASP A 39 1.64 52.02 -2.71
CA ASP A 39 1.23 51.93 -1.31
C ASP A 39 -0.29 52.02 -1.12
N PHE A 40 -1.05 52.34 -2.18
CA PHE A 40 -2.50 52.43 -2.13
C PHE A 40 -3.18 51.06 -2.20
N THR A 41 -4.22 50.87 -1.39
CA THR A 41 -5.08 49.68 -1.38
C THR A 41 -6.46 50.03 -1.90
N HIS A 42 -6.94 49.27 -2.89
CA HIS A 42 -8.29 49.39 -3.46
C HIS A 42 -9.02 48.06 -3.29
N LYS A 43 -10.13 48.04 -2.55
CA LYS A 43 -10.94 46.83 -2.27
C LYS A 43 -10.08 45.61 -1.87
N ASP A 44 -9.26 45.82 -0.84
CA ASP A 44 -8.31 44.84 -0.29
C ASP A 44 -7.15 44.42 -1.21
N GLN A 45 -6.98 45.05 -2.38
CA GLN A 45 -5.85 44.83 -3.28
C GLN A 45 -4.88 46.02 -3.23
N LYS A 46 -3.68 45.80 -2.67
CA LYS A 46 -2.58 46.77 -2.76
C LYS A 46 -2.12 46.88 -4.22
N LEU A 47 -2.00 48.09 -4.78
CA LEU A 47 -1.63 48.26 -6.19
C LEU A 47 -0.27 47.62 -6.53
N SER A 48 0.65 47.58 -5.56
CA SER A 48 1.93 46.87 -5.67
C SER A 48 1.80 45.36 -5.91
N HIS A 49 0.68 44.72 -5.57
CA HIS A 49 0.46 43.31 -5.85
C HIS A 49 0.07 43.06 -7.31
N SER A 50 -0.53 44.07 -7.96
CA SER A 50 -1.15 43.89 -9.26
C SER A 50 -0.37 44.55 -10.39
N PHE A 51 0.42 45.60 -10.17
CA PHE A 51 1.02 46.39 -11.25
C PHE A 51 2.55 46.52 -11.16
N ARG A 52 3.22 46.46 -12.31
CA ARG A 52 4.65 46.79 -12.49
C ARG A 52 4.81 47.89 -13.52
N LEU A 53 5.68 48.87 -13.25
CA LEU A 53 6.04 49.91 -14.21
C LEU A 53 6.91 49.31 -15.32
N VAL A 54 6.69 49.73 -16.57
CA VAL A 54 7.50 49.34 -17.73
C VAL A 54 8.16 50.58 -18.34
N LYS A 55 9.23 50.39 -19.14
CA LYS A 55 9.90 51.50 -19.87
C LYS A 55 8.99 52.26 -20.85
N LYS A 56 7.85 51.70 -21.22
CA LYS A 56 6.89 52.36 -22.13
C LYS A 56 6.16 53.47 -21.38
N ALA A 57 6.47 54.71 -21.73
CA ALA A 57 5.98 55.90 -21.04
C ALA A 57 4.44 55.91 -20.89
N GLY A 58 3.96 56.08 -19.65
CA GLY A 58 2.52 56.15 -19.36
C GLY A 58 1.80 54.81 -19.29
N TYR A 59 2.53 53.68 -19.31
CA TYR A 59 1.96 52.34 -19.18
C TYR A 59 2.55 51.56 -18.00
N ALA A 60 1.72 50.76 -17.36
CA ALA A 60 2.12 49.75 -16.39
C ALA A 60 1.50 48.41 -16.81
N VAL A 61 2.10 47.29 -16.43
CA VAL A 61 1.55 45.96 -16.72
C VAL A 61 0.92 45.40 -15.48
N CYS A 62 -0.29 44.85 -15.61
CA CYS A 62 -0.90 44.07 -14.56
C CYS A 62 -0.32 42.64 -14.55
N VAL A 63 0.40 42.24 -13.51
CA VAL A 63 1.00 40.89 -13.39
C VAL A 63 -0.03 39.80 -13.07
N VAL A 64 -1.25 40.18 -12.70
CA VAL A 64 -2.37 39.24 -12.47
C VAL A 64 -2.97 38.74 -13.79
N CYS A 65 -3.18 39.62 -14.76
CA CYS A 65 -3.83 39.27 -16.02
C CYS A 65 -2.98 39.51 -17.28
N ASP A 66 -1.72 39.90 -17.10
CA ASP A 66 -0.75 40.24 -18.15
C ASP A 66 -1.20 41.34 -19.13
N LYS A 67 -2.06 42.26 -18.69
CA LYS A 67 -2.56 43.37 -19.52
C LYS A 67 -1.80 44.67 -19.26
N GLU A 68 -1.46 45.37 -20.34
CA GLU A 68 -0.99 46.76 -20.26
C GLU A 68 -2.13 47.69 -19.81
N CYS A 69 -1.83 48.56 -18.87
CA CYS A 69 -2.72 49.55 -18.30
C CYS A 69 -2.13 50.94 -18.54
N LYS A 70 -2.82 51.76 -19.32
CA LYS A 70 -2.42 53.13 -19.66
C LYS A 70 -2.74 54.08 -18.51
N TYR A 71 -1.82 54.20 -17.55
CA TYR A 71 -1.97 55.11 -16.42
C TYR A 71 -1.77 56.58 -16.85
N GLY A 72 -1.02 56.84 -17.91
CA GLY A 72 -0.66 58.19 -18.33
C GLY A 72 -1.82 59.16 -18.55
N SER A 73 -3.01 58.65 -18.88
CA SER A 73 -4.21 59.46 -19.13
C SER A 73 -4.94 59.92 -17.86
N ARG A 74 -5.15 59.03 -16.89
CA ARG A 74 -5.96 59.28 -15.67
C ARG A 74 -5.24 58.92 -14.36
N GLY A 75 -3.92 58.73 -14.41
CA GLY A 75 -3.08 58.39 -13.27
C GLY A 75 -3.52 57.12 -12.55
N ARG A 76 -3.49 57.14 -11.22
CA ARG A 76 -3.91 56.04 -10.34
C ARG A 76 -5.32 55.50 -10.62
N VAL A 77 -6.26 56.36 -11.07
CA VAL A 77 -7.65 55.96 -11.36
C VAL A 77 -7.70 54.90 -12.47
N SER A 78 -6.84 55.00 -13.49
CA SER A 78 -6.75 53.95 -14.51
C SER A 78 -6.37 52.58 -13.93
N LEU A 79 -5.53 52.55 -12.89
CA LEU A 79 -5.10 51.31 -12.24
C LEU A 79 -6.24 50.70 -11.41
N THR A 80 -6.98 51.51 -10.66
CA THR A 80 -8.14 51.04 -9.88
C THR A 80 -9.27 50.57 -10.78
N ASP A 81 -9.57 51.29 -11.87
CA ASP A 81 -10.57 50.88 -12.86
C ASP A 81 -10.19 49.55 -13.52
N HIS A 82 -8.90 49.31 -13.75
CA HIS A 82 -8.42 48.03 -14.26
C HIS A 82 -8.70 46.89 -13.26
N LEU A 83 -8.46 47.11 -11.96
CA LEU A 83 -8.77 46.11 -10.93
C LEU A 83 -10.28 45.80 -10.88
N ASP A 84 -11.13 46.81 -11.08
CA ASP A 84 -12.58 46.66 -11.11
C ASP A 84 -13.10 46.02 -12.41
N SER A 85 -12.25 45.85 -13.43
CA SER A 85 -12.67 45.28 -14.70
C SER A 85 -13.07 43.80 -14.56
N VAL A 86 -14.17 43.41 -15.22
CA VAL A 86 -14.69 42.03 -15.23
C VAL A 86 -13.62 41.03 -15.70
N ALA A 87 -12.80 41.42 -16.66
CA ALA A 87 -11.71 40.59 -17.17
C ALA A 87 -10.63 40.33 -16.12
N HIS A 88 -10.24 41.35 -15.35
CA HIS A 88 -9.29 41.20 -14.25
C HIS A 88 -9.89 40.32 -13.15
N GLN A 89 -11.12 40.60 -12.73
CA GLN A 89 -11.82 39.83 -11.69
C GLN A 89 -12.01 38.35 -12.06
N LYS A 90 -12.26 38.04 -13.33
CA LYS A 90 -12.33 36.65 -13.82
C LYS A 90 -10.98 35.94 -13.69
N VAL A 91 -9.87 36.59 -14.06
CA VAL A 91 -8.52 36.01 -13.90
C VAL A 91 -8.14 35.86 -12.43
N LEU A 92 -8.50 36.82 -11.58
CA LEU A 92 -8.28 36.77 -10.14
C LEU A 92 -8.98 35.55 -9.51
N LYS A 93 -10.26 35.32 -9.86
CA LYS A 93 -11.03 34.14 -9.43
C LYS A 93 -10.41 32.84 -9.91
N LEU A 94 -9.94 32.78 -11.16
CA LEU A 94 -9.25 31.59 -11.71
C LEU A 94 -7.93 31.32 -10.99
N ARG A 95 -7.12 32.35 -10.70
CA ARG A 95 -5.88 32.20 -9.93
C ARG A 95 -6.14 31.71 -8.52
N ALA A 96 -7.15 32.25 -7.84
CA ALA A 96 -7.58 31.80 -6.52
C ALA A 96 -8.05 30.34 -6.54
N ALA A 97 -8.76 29.92 -7.59
CA ALA A 97 -9.16 28.53 -7.78
C ALA A 97 -7.97 27.60 -8.08
N ASN A 98 -6.95 28.07 -8.78
CA ASN A 98 -5.72 27.29 -9.06
C ASN A 98 -4.79 27.17 -7.85
N THR A 99 -4.93 28.03 -6.84
CA THR A 99 -4.17 27.96 -5.57
C THR A 99 -4.88 27.14 -4.50
N LEU A 100 -6.18 26.85 -4.65
CA LEU A 100 -6.96 26.03 -3.73
C LEU A 100 -7.09 24.60 -4.25
N LEU A 101 -6.65 23.62 -3.47
CA LEU A 101 -6.90 22.20 -3.77
C LEU A 101 -8.38 21.85 -3.56
N PRO A 102 -8.93 20.84 -4.27
CA PRO A 102 -10.28 20.33 -4.03
C PRO A 102 -10.45 19.96 -2.54
N GLY A 103 -11.34 20.66 -1.83
CA GLY A 103 -11.68 20.37 -0.43
C GLY A 103 -11.13 21.34 0.62
N GLN A 104 -10.29 22.33 0.27
CA GLN A 104 -9.95 23.40 1.22
C GLN A 104 -11.06 24.46 1.26
N LYS A 105 -11.71 24.63 2.42
CA LYS A 105 -12.54 25.82 2.70
C LYS A 105 -11.60 27.01 2.98
N GLN A 106 -12.01 28.21 2.53
CA GLN A 106 -11.33 29.45 2.92
C GLN A 106 -11.23 29.53 4.46
N PRO A 107 -10.13 30.04 5.02
CA PRO A 107 -10.10 30.35 6.44
C PRO A 107 -11.20 31.39 6.70
N MET A 108 -12.11 31.07 7.62
CA MET A 108 -13.04 32.05 8.14
C MET A 108 -12.22 33.19 8.76
N THR A 109 -12.32 34.37 8.18
CA THR A 109 -11.97 35.60 8.86
C THR A 109 -12.87 35.68 10.08
N THR A 110 -12.34 35.34 11.25
CA THR A 110 -12.97 35.69 12.53
C THR A 110 -12.83 37.20 12.69
N THR A 111 -13.73 37.95 12.05
CA THR A 111 -14.05 39.31 12.48
C THR A 111 -14.79 39.18 13.81
N SER A 112 -14.02 39.17 14.90
CA SER A 112 -14.55 39.45 16.24
C SER A 112 -15.17 40.85 16.21
N THR A 113 -16.49 40.91 16.37
CA THR A 113 -17.30 42.14 16.40
C THR A 113 -17.31 42.81 17.78
N TYR A 114 -16.14 42.98 18.39
CA TYR A 114 -15.97 43.94 19.48
C TYR A 114 -14.77 44.83 19.18
N GLY A 115 -15.07 46.03 18.68
CA GLY A 115 -14.08 47.04 18.33
C GLY A 115 -13.30 47.51 19.56
N ILE A 116 -11.97 47.41 19.49
CA ILE A 116 -11.07 48.03 20.46
C ILE A 116 -11.32 49.54 20.46
N HIS A 117 -11.58 50.12 21.63
CA HIS A 117 -11.85 51.55 21.80
C HIS A 117 -10.72 52.41 21.18
N PRO A 118 -11.02 53.55 20.52
CA PRO A 118 -10.06 54.33 19.73
C PRO A 118 -8.75 54.72 20.46
N MET A 119 -8.80 54.85 21.79
CA MET A 119 -7.61 55.11 22.62
C MET A 119 -6.58 53.97 22.61
N PHE A 120 -7.03 52.71 22.61
CA PHE A 120 -6.12 51.56 22.66
C PHE A 120 -5.58 51.18 21.27
N LYS A 121 -6.28 51.58 20.20
CA LYS A 121 -5.79 51.44 18.82
C LYS A 121 -4.53 52.28 18.58
N LYS A 122 -4.51 53.53 19.07
CA LYS A 122 -3.33 54.41 18.99
C LYS A 122 -2.12 53.89 19.79
N GLN A 123 -2.34 53.15 20.88
CA GLN A 123 -1.25 52.52 21.64
C GLN A 123 -0.76 51.23 20.98
N LEU A 124 -1.63 50.42 20.38
CA LEU A 124 -1.24 49.25 19.59
C LEU A 124 -0.43 49.66 18.34
N ASP A 125 -0.88 50.70 17.63
CA ASP A 125 -0.19 51.23 16.45
C ASP A 125 1.20 51.79 16.80
N LYS A 126 1.35 52.42 17.97
CA LYS A 126 2.67 52.86 18.49
C LYS A 126 3.57 51.67 18.88
N HIS A 127 3.00 50.61 19.44
CA HIS A 127 3.75 49.41 19.85
C HIS A 127 4.16 48.56 18.63
N GLU A 128 3.34 48.48 17.58
CA GLU A 128 3.68 47.87 16.28
C GLU A 128 4.71 48.70 15.50
N GLN A 129 4.66 50.03 15.57
CA GLN A 129 5.67 50.91 14.96
C GLN A 129 7.03 50.83 15.67
N GLN A 130 7.06 50.61 16.99
CA GLN A 130 8.31 50.38 17.73
C GLN A 130 8.95 49.00 17.45
N LEU A 131 8.18 47.97 17.11
CA LEU A 131 8.68 46.65 16.73
C LEU A 131 9.15 46.56 15.26
N LYS A 132 8.73 47.49 14.39
CA LYS A 132 9.16 47.62 12.99
C LYS A 132 10.36 48.55 12.79
N GLY A 133 11.03 48.96 13.87
CA GLY A 133 12.25 49.76 13.79
C GLY A 133 13.42 48.97 13.20
N GLY A 134 13.60 49.02 11.88
CA GLY A 134 14.85 48.63 11.21
C GLY A 134 14.76 47.73 9.97
N LEU A 135 13.57 47.30 9.54
CA LEU A 135 13.43 46.53 8.29
C LEU A 135 12.69 47.38 7.26
N SER A 136 13.41 47.83 6.22
CA SER A 136 12.81 48.42 5.03
C SER A 136 11.76 47.47 4.44
N GLU A 137 10.65 48.01 3.92
CA GLU A 137 9.69 47.19 3.18
C GLU A 137 10.44 46.48 2.02
N PRO A 138 10.21 45.18 1.79
CA PRO A 138 10.90 44.46 0.73
C PRO A 138 10.61 45.13 -0.63
N ASN A 139 11.66 45.32 -1.44
CA ASN A 139 11.54 45.89 -2.79
C ASN A 139 10.66 45.05 -3.74
N VAL A 140 10.40 43.78 -3.39
CA VAL A 140 9.62 42.82 -4.18
C VAL A 140 8.31 42.47 -3.47
N SER A 141 7.19 42.51 -4.22
CA SER A 141 5.85 42.23 -3.69
C SER A 141 5.70 40.82 -3.11
N LEU A 142 4.75 40.63 -2.19
CA LEU A 142 4.48 39.30 -1.63
C LEU A 142 4.07 38.25 -2.69
N PRO A 143 3.17 38.54 -3.66
CA PRO A 143 2.81 37.57 -4.70
C PRO A 143 4.00 37.12 -5.55
N ASP A 144 4.91 38.02 -5.91
CA ASP A 144 6.09 37.66 -6.70
C ASP A 144 7.04 36.78 -5.87
N ARG A 145 7.22 37.08 -4.58
CA ARG A 145 8.03 36.25 -3.68
C ARG A 145 7.42 34.86 -3.49
N GLN A 146 6.09 34.75 -3.44
CA GLN A 146 5.39 33.46 -3.39
C GLN A 146 5.60 32.67 -4.68
N ALA A 147 5.38 33.28 -5.85
CA ALA A 147 5.61 32.64 -7.15
C ALA A 147 7.07 32.18 -7.32
N TYR A 148 8.04 32.97 -6.84
CA TYR A 148 9.45 32.61 -6.87
C TYR A 148 9.77 31.41 -5.94
N ALA A 149 9.17 31.36 -4.75
CA ALA A 149 9.30 30.23 -3.85
C ALA A 149 8.64 28.96 -4.41
N GLU A 150 7.47 29.07 -5.03
CA GLU A 150 6.82 27.97 -5.76
C GLU A 150 7.73 27.43 -6.86
N ALA A 151 8.32 28.31 -7.68
CA ALA A 151 9.27 27.93 -8.71
C ALA A 151 10.51 27.22 -8.14
N THR A 152 11.02 27.67 -7.00
CA THR A 152 12.17 27.03 -6.32
C THR A 152 11.82 25.62 -5.85
N ILE A 153 10.66 25.42 -5.24
CA ILE A 153 10.20 24.10 -4.80
C ILE A 153 10.01 23.16 -6.00
N LEU A 154 9.42 23.65 -7.09
CA LEU A 154 9.23 22.87 -8.32
C LEU A 154 10.58 22.51 -8.97
N ALA A 155 11.52 23.44 -9.03
CA ALA A 155 12.87 23.20 -9.54
C ALA A 155 13.58 22.11 -8.72
N PHE A 156 13.58 22.22 -7.39
CA PHE A 156 14.16 21.21 -6.49
C PHE A 156 13.49 19.83 -6.64
N THR A 157 12.16 19.82 -6.74
CA THR A 157 11.37 18.59 -6.95
C THR A 157 11.77 17.91 -8.26
N ALA A 158 11.91 18.68 -9.35
CA ALA A 158 12.32 18.18 -10.64
C ALA A 158 13.79 17.72 -10.66
N GLU A 159 14.70 18.50 -10.08
CA GLU A 159 16.14 18.21 -9.97
C GLU A 159 16.40 16.84 -9.32
N HIS A 160 15.66 16.52 -8.25
CA HIS A 160 15.81 15.28 -7.52
C HIS A 160 14.79 14.20 -7.89
N SER A 161 14.01 14.42 -8.96
CA SER A 161 12.97 13.48 -9.42
C SER A 161 12.02 13.04 -8.30
N LEU A 162 11.65 13.96 -7.41
CA LEU A 162 10.74 13.68 -6.31
C LEU A 162 9.29 13.59 -6.83
N PRO A 163 8.45 12.70 -6.29
CA PRO A 163 7.04 12.65 -6.65
C PRO A 163 6.34 13.97 -6.33
N PHE A 164 5.59 14.53 -7.27
CA PHE A 164 4.84 15.78 -7.04
C PHE A 164 3.86 15.69 -5.85
N SER A 165 3.44 14.48 -5.47
CA SER A 165 2.62 14.24 -4.27
C SER A 165 3.28 14.69 -2.97
N ILE A 166 4.62 14.82 -2.91
CA ILE A 166 5.33 15.26 -1.71
C ILE A 166 5.37 16.79 -1.56
N VAL A 167 5.06 17.55 -2.61
CA VAL A 167 5.25 19.01 -2.64
C VAL A 167 4.50 19.69 -1.49
N ASN A 168 3.26 19.27 -1.23
CA ASN A 168 2.48 19.84 -0.13
C ASN A 168 3.11 19.55 1.26
N ASP A 169 3.60 18.32 1.48
CA ASP A 169 4.28 17.95 2.72
C ASP A 169 5.61 18.70 2.89
N LEU A 170 6.33 18.95 1.79
CA LEU A 170 7.55 19.74 1.78
C LEU A 170 7.29 21.20 2.16
N ILE A 171 6.22 21.81 1.64
CA ILE A 171 5.78 23.16 2.02
C ILE A 171 5.48 23.21 3.53
N HIS A 172 4.72 22.23 4.04
CA HIS A 172 4.41 22.16 5.47
C HIS A 172 5.64 21.95 6.34
N LEU A 173 6.61 21.14 5.90
CA LEU A 173 7.87 20.96 6.60
C LEU A 173 8.65 22.28 6.69
N ASN A 174 8.76 22.99 5.57
CA ASN A 174 9.43 24.29 5.51
C ASN A 174 8.76 25.32 6.42
N GLN A 175 7.42 25.39 6.41
CA GLN A 175 6.65 26.26 7.30
C GLN A 175 6.91 25.97 8.78
N GLU A 176 7.02 24.70 9.17
CA GLU A 176 7.25 24.30 10.55
C GLU A 176 8.69 24.57 11.00
N LEU A 177 9.68 24.28 10.16
CA LEU A 177 11.08 24.56 10.45
C LEU A 177 11.38 26.07 10.47
N ALA A 178 10.73 26.85 9.62
CA ALA A 178 10.90 28.31 9.55
C ALA A 178 10.41 29.06 10.80
N LYS A 179 9.62 28.41 11.68
CA LYS A 179 9.22 28.99 12.98
C LYS A 179 10.41 29.29 13.88
N ASP A 180 11.46 28.48 13.79
CA ASP A 180 12.70 28.66 14.53
C ASP A 180 13.85 28.91 13.56
N LYS A 181 13.98 30.18 13.14
CA LYS A 181 15.00 30.61 12.19
C LYS A 181 16.41 30.26 12.66
N GLN A 182 16.69 30.41 13.96
CA GLN A 182 18.01 30.12 14.52
C GLN A 182 18.36 28.63 14.39
N VAL A 183 17.41 27.73 14.70
CA VAL A 183 17.64 26.29 14.53
C VAL A 183 17.80 25.93 13.05
N LEU A 184 16.95 26.48 12.18
CA LEU A 184 17.01 26.21 10.75
C LEU A 184 18.33 26.63 10.11
N GLU A 185 18.86 27.80 10.47
CA GLU A 185 20.16 28.30 9.98
C GLU A 185 21.35 27.43 10.43
N ASN A 186 21.23 26.78 11.58
CA ASN A 186 22.28 25.91 12.13
C ASN A 186 22.06 24.42 11.83
N LEU A 187 20.99 24.06 11.11
CA LEU A 187 20.68 22.68 10.78
C LEU A 187 21.55 22.20 9.61
N SER A 188 22.44 21.24 9.87
CA SER A 188 23.25 20.59 8.84
C SER A 188 23.22 19.07 8.97
N MET A 189 23.02 18.39 7.83
CA MET A 189 22.94 16.93 7.75
C MET A 189 23.27 16.46 6.33
N ASP A 190 24.40 15.78 6.16
CA ASP A 190 24.73 15.08 4.92
C ASP A 190 24.09 13.68 4.87
N ARG A 191 24.29 12.95 3.76
CA ARG A 191 23.78 11.58 3.59
C ARG A 191 24.20 10.63 4.73
N THR A 192 25.46 10.73 5.17
CA THR A 192 25.99 9.85 6.22
C THR A 192 25.37 10.19 7.57
N THR A 193 25.25 11.49 7.87
CA THR A 193 24.59 12.02 9.07
C THR A 193 23.13 11.64 9.14
N ALA A 194 22.40 11.73 8.03
CA ALA A 194 21.03 11.26 7.95
C ALA A 194 20.92 9.77 8.28
N SER A 195 21.80 8.94 7.71
CA SER A 195 21.79 7.49 7.96
C SER A 195 22.03 7.15 9.43
N TYR A 196 23.10 7.66 10.05
CA TYR A 196 23.40 7.30 11.44
C TYR A 196 22.42 7.92 12.43
N LYS A 197 21.89 9.14 12.17
CA LYS A 197 20.85 9.75 13.02
C LYS A 197 19.52 9.02 12.89
N MET A 198 19.20 8.49 11.71
CA MET A 198 18.04 7.61 11.54
C MET A 198 18.19 6.33 12.37
N THR A 199 19.32 5.61 12.22
CA THR A 199 19.53 4.31 12.86
C THR A 199 19.76 4.41 14.37
N HIS A 200 20.72 5.23 14.81
CA HIS A 200 21.16 5.28 16.21
C HIS A 200 20.54 6.44 17.01
N GLY A 201 19.79 7.33 16.37
CA GLY A 201 19.08 8.43 17.01
C GLY A 201 17.58 8.15 17.10
N LEU A 202 16.87 8.43 16.01
CA LEU A 202 15.41 8.38 15.95
C LEU A 202 14.86 6.96 16.13
N SER A 203 15.30 6.01 15.28
CA SER A 203 14.85 4.61 15.34
C SER A 203 15.19 3.98 16.70
N LYS A 204 16.42 4.18 17.19
CA LYS A 204 16.84 3.71 18.50
C LYS A 204 15.90 4.17 19.62
N THR A 205 15.53 5.45 19.62
CA THR A 205 14.63 5.99 20.65
C THR A 205 13.27 5.30 20.64
N PHE A 206 12.65 5.20 19.47
CA PHE A 206 11.34 4.52 19.33
C PHE A 206 11.42 3.03 19.66
N HIS A 207 12.52 2.39 19.29
CA HIS A 207 12.74 0.98 19.61
C HIS A 207 12.94 0.75 21.11
N GLU A 208 13.70 1.61 21.80
CA GLU A 208 13.85 1.52 23.27
C GLU A 208 12.51 1.73 23.99
N GLU A 209 11.69 2.69 23.55
CA GLU A 209 10.32 2.90 24.07
C GLU A 209 9.44 1.65 23.83
N LEU A 210 9.49 1.06 22.62
CA LEU A 210 8.79 -0.20 22.34
C LEU A 210 9.24 -1.33 23.28
N ILE A 211 10.54 -1.53 23.48
CA ILE A 211 11.04 -2.60 24.34
C ILE A 211 10.59 -2.41 25.79
N GLU A 212 10.54 -1.17 26.28
CA GLU A 212 9.99 -0.84 27.61
C GLU A 212 8.51 -1.25 27.72
N ASP A 213 7.70 -0.95 26.70
CA ASP A 213 6.29 -1.37 26.65
C ASP A 213 6.16 -2.90 26.67
N LEU A 214 6.91 -3.63 25.82
CA LEU A 214 6.80 -5.09 25.69
C LEU A 214 7.26 -5.87 26.92
N LYS A 215 8.13 -5.28 27.75
CA LYS A 215 8.55 -5.90 29.03
C LYS A 215 7.42 -5.98 30.05
N SER A 216 6.44 -5.08 29.96
CA SER A 216 5.32 -4.98 30.89
C SER A 216 3.96 -5.35 30.30
N SER A 217 3.88 -5.45 28.97
CA SER A 217 2.64 -5.71 28.23
C SER A 217 2.59 -7.10 27.64
N HIS A 218 1.41 -7.69 27.59
CA HIS A 218 1.13 -8.85 26.75
C HIS A 218 1.16 -8.43 25.27
N PHE A 219 1.78 -9.26 24.43
CA PHE A 219 1.94 -8.95 23.01
C PHE A 219 1.88 -10.19 22.12
N SER A 220 1.56 -9.97 20.85
CA SER A 220 1.55 -11.00 19.81
C SER A 220 2.54 -10.66 18.71
N LEU A 221 3.05 -11.65 18.02
CA LEU A 221 3.98 -11.48 16.90
C LEU A 221 3.30 -11.79 15.56
N ASN A 222 3.69 -11.07 14.52
CA ASN A 222 3.43 -11.43 13.13
C ASN A 222 4.78 -11.57 12.42
N ILE A 223 5.05 -12.76 11.88
CA ILE A 223 6.34 -13.11 11.28
C ILE A 223 6.09 -13.52 9.84
N ASP A 224 6.72 -12.80 8.92
CA ASP A 224 6.60 -13.09 7.49
C ASP A 224 7.94 -12.89 6.76
N GLU A 225 8.14 -13.69 5.71
CA GLU A 225 9.32 -13.68 4.84
C GLU A 225 9.00 -12.92 3.55
N CYS A 226 9.87 -11.99 3.17
CA CYS A 226 9.84 -11.42 1.83
C CYS A 226 11.19 -11.48 1.15
N THR A 227 11.14 -11.54 -0.18
CA THR A 227 12.31 -11.42 -1.04
C THR A 227 12.29 -10.03 -1.69
N SER A 228 13.34 -9.25 -1.45
CA SER A 228 13.56 -7.95 -2.09
C SER A 228 13.85 -8.10 -3.60
N GLU A 229 13.77 -6.98 -4.33
CA GLU A 229 14.12 -6.94 -5.77
C GLU A 229 15.57 -7.34 -6.05
N THR A 230 16.46 -7.18 -5.06
CA THR A 230 17.85 -7.62 -5.11
C THR A 230 18.04 -9.09 -4.68
N ASN A 231 16.96 -9.87 -4.63
CA ASN A 231 16.92 -11.28 -4.21
C ASN A 231 17.38 -11.56 -2.78
N GLN A 232 17.39 -10.55 -1.90
CA GLN A 232 17.65 -10.77 -0.48
C GLN A 232 16.38 -11.19 0.23
N ARG A 233 16.43 -12.32 0.96
CA ARG A 233 15.36 -12.78 1.83
C ARG A 233 15.47 -12.08 3.18
N VAL A 234 14.41 -11.39 3.56
CA VAL A 234 14.29 -10.63 4.79
C VAL A 234 13.08 -11.14 5.53
N VAL A 235 13.28 -11.48 6.80
CA VAL A 235 12.21 -11.81 7.72
C VAL A 235 11.89 -10.57 8.52
N THR A 236 10.62 -10.17 8.53
CA THR A 236 10.12 -9.04 9.32
C THR A 236 9.28 -9.56 10.46
N VAL A 237 9.53 -9.02 11.66
CA VAL A 237 8.79 -9.32 12.88
C VAL A 237 8.06 -8.05 13.31
N LEU A 238 6.73 -8.10 13.23
CA LEU A 238 5.86 -7.09 13.82
C LEU A 238 5.34 -7.57 15.16
N VAL A 239 4.98 -6.61 16.01
CA VAL A 239 4.40 -6.85 17.32
C VAL A 239 3.09 -6.08 17.45
N SER A 240 2.08 -6.72 18.04
CA SER A 240 0.81 -6.08 18.40
C SER A 240 0.60 -6.17 19.90
N TYR A 241 0.27 -5.04 20.52
CA TYR A 241 0.06 -4.92 21.96
C TYR A 241 -0.84 -3.71 22.27
N PHE A 242 -1.42 -3.68 23.46
CA PHE A 242 -2.15 -2.50 23.94
C PHE A 242 -1.17 -1.42 24.40
N SER A 243 -1.18 -0.25 23.75
CA SER A 243 -0.35 0.89 24.15
C SER A 243 -1.12 1.80 25.09
N GLU A 244 -0.63 1.92 26.32
CA GLU A 244 -1.16 2.87 27.32
C GLU A 244 -1.07 4.32 26.84
N LYS A 245 0.00 4.67 26.12
CA LYS A 245 0.20 5.99 25.52
C LYS A 245 -0.86 6.36 24.48
N GLU A 246 -1.25 5.40 23.64
CA GLU A 246 -2.22 5.61 22.56
C GLU A 246 -3.64 5.18 22.94
N ASN A 247 -3.81 4.64 24.15
CA ASN A 247 -5.04 4.06 24.71
C ASN A 247 -5.75 3.07 23.76
N LYS A 248 -4.98 2.28 23.02
CA LYS A 248 -5.48 1.38 21.98
C LYS A 248 -4.45 0.31 21.62
N VAL A 249 -4.88 -0.78 20.98
CA VAL A 249 -3.99 -1.76 20.36
C VAL A 249 -3.27 -1.15 19.15
N VAL A 250 -1.95 -1.29 19.14
CA VAL A 250 -1.09 -0.79 18.06
C VAL A 250 -0.22 -1.90 17.51
N THR A 251 0.11 -1.79 16.23
CA THR A 251 1.10 -2.65 15.58
C THR A 251 2.39 -1.85 15.37
N LYS A 252 3.50 -2.37 15.90
CA LYS A 252 4.83 -1.76 15.75
C LYS A 252 5.81 -2.75 15.11
N HIS A 253 6.88 -2.22 14.54
CA HIS A 253 7.97 -3.03 14.01
C HIS A 253 8.96 -3.38 15.12
N LEU A 254 9.23 -4.67 15.31
CA LEU A 254 10.19 -5.15 16.31
C LEU A 254 11.57 -5.37 15.69
N SER A 255 11.67 -6.11 14.59
CA SER A 255 12.96 -6.40 13.95
C SER A 255 12.80 -6.87 12.51
N SER A 256 13.79 -6.54 11.69
CA SER A 256 13.98 -7.09 10.35
C SER A 256 15.39 -7.62 10.21
N PHE A 257 15.53 -8.86 9.74
CA PHE A 257 16.83 -9.51 9.59
C PHE A 257 16.92 -10.31 8.29
N LYS A 258 18.13 -10.36 7.74
CA LYS A 258 18.43 -11.09 6.51
C LYS A 258 18.71 -12.55 6.81
N VAL A 259 18.19 -13.44 5.98
CA VAL A 259 18.39 -14.88 6.08
C VAL A 259 18.87 -15.43 4.74
N VAL A 260 19.84 -16.35 4.76
CA VAL A 260 20.34 -17.01 3.54
C VAL A 260 19.46 -18.22 3.21
N THR A 261 19.19 -19.05 4.22
CA THR A 261 18.31 -20.21 4.14
C THR A 261 17.27 -20.09 5.24
N VAL A 262 15.99 -20.20 4.88
CA VAL A 262 14.89 -20.14 5.83
C VAL A 262 14.54 -21.55 6.26
N ASN A 263 14.85 -21.89 7.51
CA ASN A 263 14.38 -23.10 8.16
C ASN A 263 13.91 -22.77 9.58
N SER A 264 13.15 -23.67 10.19
CA SER A 264 12.51 -23.40 11.48
C SER A 264 13.50 -23.17 12.62
N GLU A 265 14.68 -23.80 12.55
CA GLU A 265 15.72 -23.69 13.57
C GLU A 265 16.46 -22.34 13.50
N THR A 266 16.82 -21.89 12.31
CA THR A 266 17.43 -20.58 12.10
C THR A 266 16.50 -19.46 12.56
N LEU A 267 15.20 -19.53 12.24
CA LEU A 267 14.21 -18.56 12.72
C LEU A 267 14.05 -18.60 14.24
N TYR A 268 13.98 -19.80 14.81
CA TYR A 268 13.88 -19.99 16.27
C TYR A 268 15.07 -19.37 16.99
N ASN A 269 16.30 -19.65 16.55
CA ASN A 269 17.51 -19.11 17.16
C ASN A 269 17.58 -17.58 17.07
N HIS A 270 17.12 -16.98 15.97
CA HIS A 270 17.03 -15.53 15.85
C HIS A 270 16.04 -14.92 16.85
N LEU A 271 14.86 -15.53 17.01
CA LEU A 271 13.87 -15.04 17.98
C LEU A 271 14.37 -15.20 19.42
N VAL A 272 15.05 -16.31 19.74
CA VAL A 272 15.69 -16.49 21.05
C VAL A 272 16.73 -15.41 21.30
N ALA A 273 17.65 -15.18 20.37
CA ALA A 273 18.64 -14.12 20.49
C ALA A 273 18.01 -12.73 20.62
N LEU A 274 16.89 -12.47 19.94
CA LEU A 274 16.14 -11.23 20.04
C LEU A 274 15.52 -11.04 21.44
N PHE A 275 14.85 -12.06 21.96
CA PHE A 275 14.25 -12.03 23.29
C PHE A 275 15.32 -11.88 24.37
N ASP A 276 16.43 -12.61 24.27
CA ASP A 276 17.54 -12.56 25.22
C ASP A 276 18.20 -11.17 25.20
N LYS A 277 18.50 -10.63 24.00
CA LYS A 277 19.13 -9.31 23.83
C LYS A 277 18.35 -8.18 24.51
N TYR A 278 17.01 -8.23 24.43
CA TYR A 278 16.15 -7.18 24.97
C TYR A 278 15.52 -7.56 26.32
N SER A 279 15.84 -8.73 26.86
CA SER A 279 15.27 -9.27 28.08
C SER A 279 13.74 -9.29 28.05
N LEU A 280 13.17 -9.73 26.92
CA LEU A 280 11.73 -9.92 26.76
C LEU A 280 11.30 -11.22 27.43
N LYS A 281 10.19 -11.16 28.14
CA LYS A 281 9.59 -12.30 28.83
C LYS A 281 8.78 -13.13 27.83
N TRP A 282 9.06 -14.43 27.77
CA TRP A 282 8.28 -15.34 26.93
C TRP A 282 6.85 -15.50 27.45
N GLU A 283 6.64 -15.27 28.74
CA GLU A 283 5.34 -15.27 29.41
C GLU A 283 4.40 -14.20 28.84
N ASN A 284 4.96 -13.07 28.41
CA ASN A 284 4.20 -11.97 27.81
C ASN A 284 3.76 -12.26 26.36
N LEU A 285 4.35 -13.28 25.70
CA LEU A 285 4.02 -13.63 24.33
C LEU A 285 2.69 -14.41 24.28
N VAL A 286 1.67 -13.76 23.72
CA VAL A 286 0.29 -14.26 23.66
C VAL A 286 0.06 -15.17 22.46
N SER A 287 0.44 -14.74 21.26
CA SER A 287 0.20 -15.49 20.04
C SER A 287 1.21 -15.14 18.96
N ILE A 288 1.31 -16.01 17.96
CA ILE A 288 2.17 -15.78 16.79
C ILE A 288 1.39 -16.10 15.53
N LEU A 289 1.24 -15.11 14.66
CA LEU A 289 0.71 -15.27 13.32
C LEU A 289 1.87 -15.44 12.32
N MET A 290 1.75 -16.45 11.46
CA MET A 290 2.70 -16.78 10.41
C MET A 290 2.00 -17.62 9.33
N ASP A 291 2.60 -17.72 8.13
CA ASP A 291 2.10 -18.64 7.10
C ASP A 291 2.09 -20.09 7.62
N SER A 292 1.15 -20.89 7.13
CA SER A 292 0.91 -22.26 7.57
C SER A 292 1.78 -23.29 6.85
N CYS A 293 2.90 -22.87 6.28
CA CYS A 293 3.86 -23.77 5.65
C CYS A 293 4.57 -24.64 6.70
N ALA A 294 5.12 -25.79 6.27
CA ALA A 294 5.71 -26.77 7.19
C ALA A 294 6.89 -26.20 8.01
N VAL A 295 7.64 -25.24 7.46
CA VAL A 295 8.74 -24.57 8.16
C VAL A 295 8.22 -23.73 9.33
N MET A 296 7.07 -23.10 9.18
CA MET A 296 6.50 -22.19 10.17
C MET A 296 5.62 -22.94 11.19
N ARG A 297 4.67 -23.76 10.72
CA ARG A 297 3.67 -24.44 11.58
C ARG A 297 3.65 -25.97 11.46
N GLY A 298 4.71 -26.60 10.94
CA GLY A 298 4.79 -28.06 10.86
C GLY A 298 4.72 -28.72 12.24
N SER A 299 3.86 -29.73 12.39
CA SER A 299 3.52 -30.35 13.69
C SER A 299 4.67 -30.99 14.48
N LYS A 300 5.81 -31.27 13.84
CA LYS A 300 6.99 -31.89 14.47
C LYS A 300 8.14 -30.91 14.69
N SER A 301 8.35 -30.00 13.75
CA SER A 301 9.59 -29.21 13.67
C SER A 301 9.37 -27.78 13.20
N GLY A 302 8.12 -27.32 13.08
CA GLY A 302 7.79 -25.95 12.74
C GLY A 302 8.28 -24.95 13.78
N LEU A 303 8.50 -23.70 13.35
CA LEU A 303 8.89 -22.60 14.22
C LEU A 303 7.96 -22.45 15.43
N GLU A 304 6.65 -22.39 15.18
CA GLU A 304 5.63 -22.26 16.23
C GLU A 304 5.73 -23.42 17.23
N THR A 305 5.82 -24.65 16.72
CA THR A 305 5.92 -25.87 17.56
C THR A 305 7.16 -25.85 18.44
N ARG A 306 8.29 -25.36 17.92
CA ARG A 306 9.54 -25.19 18.68
C ARG A 306 9.40 -24.13 19.77
N ILE A 307 8.78 -22.98 19.47
CA ILE A 307 8.58 -21.92 20.46
C ILE A 307 7.64 -22.40 21.56
N ARG A 308 6.51 -23.01 21.19
CA ARG A 308 5.52 -23.53 22.13
C ARG A 308 6.11 -24.57 23.08
N SER A 309 6.86 -25.53 22.55
CA SER A 309 7.43 -26.62 23.35
C SER A 309 8.59 -26.19 24.24
N LYS A 310 9.39 -25.18 23.84
CA LYS A 310 10.64 -24.83 24.55
C LYS A 310 10.58 -23.54 25.35
N LYS A 311 9.68 -22.62 25.04
CA LYS A 311 9.72 -21.23 25.56
C LYS A 311 8.37 -20.71 26.02
N ALA A 312 7.30 -20.92 25.26
CA ALA A 312 5.99 -20.31 25.53
C ALA A 312 4.83 -21.32 25.37
N PRO A 313 4.63 -22.25 26.33
CA PRO A 313 3.55 -23.24 26.28
C PRO A 313 2.14 -22.60 26.30
N GLN A 314 2.02 -21.39 26.86
CA GLN A 314 0.78 -20.63 27.01
C GLN A 314 0.29 -19.95 25.72
N LEU A 315 1.00 -20.08 24.59
CA LEU A 315 0.62 -19.47 23.32
C LEU A 315 -0.83 -19.82 22.95
N LEU A 316 -1.62 -18.80 22.63
CA LEU A 316 -2.96 -18.99 22.08
C LEU A 316 -2.86 -19.58 20.67
N ASP A 317 -3.67 -20.61 20.40
CA ASP A 317 -3.83 -21.14 19.06
C ASP A 317 -4.96 -20.39 18.32
N ILE A 318 -4.58 -19.29 17.68
CA ILE A 318 -5.42 -18.53 16.74
C ILE A 318 -5.38 -19.11 15.32
N ASP A 319 -4.83 -20.31 15.17
CA ASP A 319 -4.41 -20.94 13.91
C ASP A 319 -3.36 -20.11 13.14
N GLY A 320 -2.99 -20.55 11.94
CA GLY A 320 -2.13 -19.79 11.03
C GLY A 320 -2.91 -18.76 10.22
N ASP A 321 -2.26 -18.22 9.20
CA ASP A 321 -2.85 -17.16 8.39
C ASP A 321 -4.06 -17.64 7.57
N SER A 322 -5.26 -17.28 8.04
CA SER A 322 -6.52 -17.62 7.38
C SER A 322 -6.72 -16.93 6.02
N CYS A 323 -6.06 -15.79 5.76
CA CYS A 323 -6.06 -15.17 4.44
C CYS A 323 -5.25 -16.03 3.44
N HIS A 324 -4.10 -16.56 3.88
CA HIS A 324 -3.34 -17.54 3.10
C HIS A 324 -4.17 -18.81 2.84
N HIS A 325 -4.99 -19.25 3.79
CA HIS A 325 -5.92 -20.36 3.58
C HIS A 325 -6.97 -20.07 2.49
N ALA A 326 -7.56 -18.87 2.48
CA ALA A 326 -8.48 -18.44 1.43
C ALA A 326 -7.80 -18.36 0.05
N HIS A 327 -6.57 -17.83 -0.03
CA HIS A 327 -5.78 -17.83 -1.26
C HIS A 327 -5.51 -19.24 -1.79
N ASN A 328 -5.13 -20.17 -0.92
CA ASN A 328 -4.88 -21.56 -1.29
C ASN A 328 -6.15 -22.29 -1.74
N ALA A 329 -7.29 -22.03 -1.10
CA ALA A 329 -8.58 -22.57 -1.52
C ALA A 329 -9.00 -22.04 -2.90
N ALA A 330 -8.86 -20.73 -3.15
CA ALA A 330 -9.08 -20.13 -4.46
C ALA A 330 -8.19 -20.77 -5.54
N LYS A 331 -6.92 -21.00 -5.21
CA LYS A 331 -5.99 -21.69 -6.11
C LYS A 331 -6.42 -23.12 -6.41
N ALA A 332 -6.88 -23.86 -5.40
CA ALA A 332 -7.39 -25.22 -5.57
C ALA A 332 -8.63 -25.28 -6.46
N PHE A 333 -9.54 -24.30 -6.32
CA PHE A 333 -10.70 -24.13 -7.20
C PHE A 333 -10.26 -23.91 -8.65
N CYS A 334 -9.45 -22.88 -8.89
CA CYS A 334 -9.00 -22.49 -10.22
C CYS A 334 -8.17 -23.57 -10.94
N HIS A 335 -7.37 -24.34 -10.19
CA HIS A 335 -6.58 -25.44 -10.74
C HIS A 335 -7.44 -26.55 -11.39
N GLY A 336 -8.74 -26.64 -11.05
CA GLY A 336 -9.69 -27.55 -11.70
C GLY A 336 -9.94 -27.26 -13.19
N PHE A 337 -9.50 -26.10 -13.69
CA PHE A 337 -9.72 -25.66 -15.08
C PHE A 337 -8.42 -25.64 -15.90
N ASP A 338 -7.46 -26.50 -15.57
CA ASP A 338 -6.23 -26.75 -16.34
C ASP A 338 -5.34 -25.50 -16.53
N ASN A 339 -5.42 -24.55 -15.60
CA ASN A 339 -4.78 -23.22 -15.70
C ASN A 339 -5.15 -22.46 -17.00
N TYR A 340 -6.35 -22.70 -17.55
CA TYR A 340 -6.76 -22.16 -18.85
C TYR A 340 -6.80 -20.62 -18.84
N ILE A 341 -7.43 -20.02 -17.83
CA ILE A 341 -7.54 -18.56 -17.69
C ILE A 341 -6.20 -17.98 -17.25
N GLU A 342 -5.54 -18.59 -16.28
CA GLU A 342 -4.23 -18.17 -15.76
C GLU A 342 -3.19 -18.11 -16.88
N GLY A 343 -3.18 -19.10 -17.78
CA GLY A 343 -2.34 -19.07 -18.96
C GLY A 343 -2.68 -17.93 -19.91
N LEU A 344 -3.97 -17.62 -20.11
CA LEU A 344 -4.39 -16.48 -20.93
C LEU A 344 -3.91 -15.15 -20.32
N LEU A 345 -4.15 -14.95 -19.03
CA LEU A 345 -3.77 -13.74 -18.31
C LEU A 345 -2.25 -13.54 -18.34
N ASN A 346 -1.47 -14.61 -18.10
CA ASN A 346 -0.01 -14.55 -18.16
C ASN A 346 0.50 -14.24 -19.58
N ASP A 347 -0.10 -14.83 -20.61
CA ASP A 347 0.27 -14.59 -22.00
C ASP A 347 -0.04 -13.12 -22.41
N ILE A 348 -1.23 -12.61 -22.06
CA ILE A 348 -1.61 -11.21 -22.28
C ILE A 348 -0.65 -10.27 -21.54
N TYR A 349 -0.44 -10.45 -20.23
CA TYR A 349 0.49 -9.64 -19.45
C TYR A 349 1.89 -9.60 -20.08
N THR A 350 2.40 -10.76 -20.49
CA THR A 350 3.76 -10.86 -21.06
C THR A 350 3.89 -10.10 -22.37
N ASP A 351 2.84 -10.05 -23.19
CA ASP A 351 2.85 -9.26 -24.43
C ASP A 351 2.95 -7.76 -24.16
N PHE A 352 2.25 -7.26 -23.14
CA PHE A 352 2.25 -5.84 -22.81
C PHE A 352 3.41 -5.43 -21.91
N LYS A 353 4.05 -6.35 -21.17
CA LYS A 353 5.07 -6.03 -20.16
C LYS A 353 6.14 -5.05 -20.66
N TRP A 354 6.70 -5.29 -21.84
CA TRP A 354 7.90 -4.58 -22.34
C TRP A 354 7.66 -3.68 -23.57
N SER A 355 6.44 -3.66 -24.14
CA SER A 355 6.19 -2.98 -25.42
C SER A 355 5.34 -1.71 -25.22
N SER A 356 6.00 -0.54 -25.24
CA SER A 356 5.33 0.77 -25.21
C SER A 356 4.32 0.91 -26.36
N ASP A 357 4.72 0.52 -27.57
CA ASP A 357 3.88 0.63 -28.76
C ASP A 357 2.58 -0.18 -28.62
N GLN A 358 2.66 -1.41 -28.09
CA GLN A 358 1.46 -2.23 -27.87
C GLN A 358 0.55 -1.62 -26.80
N LYS A 359 1.12 -1.02 -25.74
CA LYS A 359 0.33 -0.32 -24.70
C LYS A 359 -0.42 0.88 -25.28
N GLU A 360 0.25 1.69 -26.10
CA GLU A 360 -0.38 2.86 -26.74
C GLU A 360 -1.46 2.44 -27.74
N VAL A 361 -1.24 1.40 -28.54
CA VAL A 361 -2.27 0.88 -29.45
C VAL A 361 -3.48 0.34 -28.67
N LEU A 362 -3.25 -0.40 -27.58
CA LEU A 362 -4.36 -0.88 -26.75
C LEU A 362 -5.12 0.30 -26.11
N ARG A 363 -4.42 1.32 -25.60
CA ARG A 363 -5.04 2.53 -25.06
C ARG A 363 -5.89 3.23 -26.11
N PHE A 364 -5.36 3.45 -27.32
CA PHE A 364 -6.11 4.02 -28.43
C PHE A 364 -7.39 3.23 -28.75
N ILE A 365 -7.29 1.89 -28.83
CA ILE A 365 -8.47 1.04 -29.05
C ILE A 365 -9.46 1.17 -27.88
N CYS A 366 -9.00 1.20 -26.64
CA CYS A 366 -9.87 1.38 -25.47
C CYS A 366 -10.62 2.72 -25.52
N ASP A 367 -9.91 3.81 -25.79
CA ASP A 367 -10.48 5.16 -25.90
C ASP A 367 -11.50 5.22 -27.05
N ALA A 368 -11.19 4.61 -28.19
CA ALA A 368 -12.12 4.49 -29.32
C ALA A 368 -13.41 3.75 -28.94
N LEU A 369 -13.31 2.66 -28.16
CA LEU A 369 -14.46 1.88 -27.69
C LEU A 369 -15.19 2.49 -26.48
N GLY A 370 -14.74 3.64 -25.95
CA GLY A 370 -15.28 4.20 -24.70
C GLY A 370 -15.02 3.31 -23.47
N ILE A 371 -14.02 2.42 -23.54
CA ILE A 371 -13.61 1.54 -22.46
C ILE A 371 -12.47 2.21 -21.70
N LYS A 372 -12.53 2.24 -20.36
CA LYS A 372 -11.44 2.79 -19.54
C LYS A 372 -10.11 2.08 -19.84
N ALA A 373 -9.14 2.79 -20.42
CA ALA A 373 -7.85 2.20 -20.74
C ALA A 373 -7.10 1.74 -19.48
N THR A 374 -6.79 0.45 -19.40
CA THR A 374 -5.89 -0.14 -18.42
C THR A 374 -4.87 -1.04 -19.14
N ILE A 375 -3.68 -1.14 -18.58
CA ILE A 375 -2.66 -2.05 -19.10
C ILE A 375 -2.84 -3.39 -18.39
N PRO A 376 -2.95 -4.52 -19.10
CA PRO A 376 -3.10 -5.82 -18.46
C PRO A 376 -1.97 -6.13 -17.47
N GLU A 377 -2.35 -6.38 -16.22
CA GLU A 377 -1.43 -6.66 -15.12
C GLU A 377 -1.23 -8.15 -14.87
N ARG A 378 -0.13 -8.49 -14.20
CA ARG A 378 0.11 -9.86 -13.73
C ARG A 378 -0.57 -10.05 -12.37
N TYR A 379 -1.36 -11.10 -12.24
CA TYR A 379 -1.79 -11.51 -10.91
C TYR A 379 -0.57 -11.99 -10.09
N VAL A 380 -0.65 -11.79 -8.78
CA VAL A 380 0.43 -12.05 -7.83
C VAL A 380 0.36 -13.51 -7.33
N PRO A 381 1.35 -14.37 -7.61
CA PRO A 381 1.26 -15.79 -7.28
C PRO A 381 1.12 -16.13 -5.79
N HIS A 382 1.73 -15.32 -4.92
CA HIS A 382 1.63 -15.48 -3.46
C HIS A 382 0.36 -14.83 -2.87
N ARG A 383 -0.27 -13.88 -3.59
CA ARG A 383 -1.61 -13.34 -3.28
C ARG A 383 -2.58 -13.75 -4.36
N TRP A 384 -2.84 -15.05 -4.44
CA TRP A 384 -3.48 -15.69 -5.59
C TRP A 384 -4.82 -15.03 -6.00
N LEU A 385 -5.60 -14.53 -5.04
CA LEU A 385 -6.90 -13.90 -5.30
C LEU A 385 -6.81 -12.58 -6.09
N SER A 386 -5.63 -12.00 -6.28
CA SER A 386 -5.42 -10.93 -7.27
C SER A 386 -5.79 -11.36 -8.69
N VAL A 387 -5.84 -12.67 -8.98
CA VAL A 387 -6.38 -13.20 -10.25
C VAL A 387 -7.81 -12.74 -10.51
N TYR A 388 -8.61 -12.53 -9.46
CA TYR A 388 -9.96 -11.98 -9.59
C TYR A 388 -9.93 -10.59 -10.24
N ASP A 389 -9.08 -9.68 -9.77
CA ASP A 389 -8.99 -8.33 -10.31
C ASP A 389 -8.58 -8.34 -11.78
N VAL A 390 -7.60 -9.17 -12.11
CA VAL A 390 -7.13 -9.34 -13.48
C VAL A 390 -8.21 -9.97 -14.37
N CYS A 391 -9.02 -10.91 -13.85
CA CYS A 391 -10.17 -11.46 -14.58
C CYS A 391 -11.27 -10.42 -14.82
N VAL A 392 -11.60 -9.59 -13.83
CA VAL A 392 -12.57 -8.50 -13.97
C VAL A 392 -12.08 -7.50 -15.04
N ASP A 393 -10.81 -7.10 -14.95
CA ASP A 393 -10.19 -6.18 -15.89
C ASP A 393 -10.16 -6.76 -17.31
N THR A 394 -9.74 -8.02 -17.45
CA THR A 394 -9.70 -8.72 -18.74
C THR A 394 -11.09 -8.89 -19.35
N SER A 395 -12.11 -9.15 -18.53
CA SER A 395 -13.51 -9.26 -18.99
C SER A 395 -14.01 -7.93 -19.53
N ARG A 396 -13.67 -6.83 -18.86
CA ARG A 396 -13.99 -5.45 -19.30
C ARG A 396 -13.23 -5.06 -20.57
N LEU A 397 -11.98 -5.48 -20.70
CA LEU A 397 -11.13 -5.23 -21.87
C LEU A 397 -11.39 -6.19 -23.04
N LEU A 398 -12.30 -7.15 -22.93
CA LEU A 398 -12.39 -8.27 -23.87
C LEU A 398 -12.60 -7.83 -25.33
N ASP A 399 -13.48 -6.85 -25.58
CA ASP A 399 -13.71 -6.31 -26.93
C ASP A 399 -12.45 -5.60 -27.46
N ALA A 400 -11.78 -4.79 -26.62
CA ALA A 400 -10.52 -4.12 -26.98
C ALA A 400 -9.40 -5.13 -27.29
N LEU A 401 -9.31 -6.21 -26.51
CA LEU A 401 -8.33 -7.28 -26.72
C LEU A 401 -8.63 -8.06 -28.01
N ILE A 402 -9.90 -8.33 -28.31
CA ILE A 402 -10.28 -8.98 -29.57
C ILE A 402 -9.86 -8.11 -30.76
N LEU A 403 -10.19 -6.82 -30.77
CA LEU A 403 -9.72 -5.92 -31.83
C LEU A 403 -8.19 -5.84 -31.90
N PHE A 404 -7.51 -5.79 -30.75
CA PHE A 404 -6.06 -5.76 -30.70
C PHE A 404 -5.41 -7.02 -31.27
N TYR A 405 -5.98 -8.21 -31.00
CA TYR A 405 -5.41 -9.50 -31.39
C TYR A 405 -5.88 -10.02 -32.77
N TYR A 406 -6.92 -9.42 -33.34
CA TYR A 406 -7.42 -9.73 -34.69
C TYR A 406 -6.33 -9.82 -35.78
N PRO A 407 -5.37 -8.87 -35.92
CA PRO A 407 -4.33 -8.92 -36.97
C PRO A 407 -3.34 -10.09 -36.87
N PHE A 408 -3.40 -10.90 -35.81
CA PHE A 408 -2.54 -12.07 -35.62
C PHE A 408 -3.24 -13.39 -36.01
N LEU A 409 -4.49 -13.33 -36.48
CA LEU A 409 -5.17 -14.48 -37.08
C LEU A 409 -4.50 -14.89 -38.40
N SER A 410 -4.68 -16.16 -38.79
CA SER A 410 -4.29 -16.62 -40.13
C SER A 410 -5.21 -15.99 -41.20
N GLY A 411 -4.81 -16.03 -42.48
CA GLY A 411 -5.63 -15.46 -43.56
C GLY A 411 -7.04 -16.07 -43.64
N SER A 412 -7.16 -17.39 -43.46
CA SER A 412 -8.45 -18.09 -43.44
C SER A 412 -9.29 -17.76 -42.20
N ASP A 413 -8.65 -17.64 -41.03
CA ASP A 413 -9.36 -17.31 -39.79
C ASP A 413 -9.81 -15.84 -39.78
N SER A 414 -9.00 -14.92 -40.32
CA SER A 414 -9.32 -13.48 -40.37
C SER A 414 -10.66 -13.27 -41.07
N SER A 415 -10.85 -13.87 -42.25
CA SER A 415 -12.13 -13.81 -42.99
C SER A 415 -13.29 -14.41 -42.20
N THR A 416 -13.04 -15.48 -41.43
CA THR A 416 -14.06 -16.16 -40.61
C THR A 416 -14.53 -15.29 -39.44
N TYR A 417 -13.61 -14.54 -38.80
CA TYR A 417 -13.92 -13.72 -37.62
C TYR A 417 -14.17 -12.24 -37.94
N LEU A 418 -14.09 -11.82 -39.20
CA LEU A 418 -14.42 -10.45 -39.63
C LEU A 418 -15.83 -10.00 -39.19
N PRO A 419 -16.90 -10.82 -39.32
CA PRO A 419 -18.23 -10.43 -38.84
C PRO A 419 -18.29 -10.14 -37.34
N VAL A 420 -17.44 -10.81 -36.54
CA VAL A 420 -17.34 -10.57 -35.10
C VAL A 420 -16.75 -9.17 -34.85
N VAL A 421 -15.71 -8.80 -35.58
CA VAL A 421 -15.10 -7.46 -35.51
C VAL A 421 -16.07 -6.38 -35.97
N ASP A 422 -16.79 -6.61 -37.06
CA ASP A 422 -17.80 -5.66 -37.57
C ASP A 422 -18.93 -5.43 -36.56
N SER A 423 -19.39 -6.51 -35.90
CA SER A 423 -20.40 -6.41 -34.84
C SER A 423 -19.91 -5.57 -33.65
N MET A 424 -18.60 -5.62 -33.32
CA MET A 424 -18.03 -4.79 -32.26
C MET A 424 -17.98 -3.32 -32.66
N TYR A 425 -17.60 -3.01 -33.90
CA TYR A 425 -17.62 -1.64 -34.37
C TYR A 425 -19.03 -1.04 -34.36
N GLN A 426 -20.06 -1.83 -34.72
CA GLN A 426 -21.45 -1.42 -34.63
C GLN A 426 -21.89 -1.21 -33.17
N LYS A 427 -21.62 -2.19 -32.29
CA LYS A 427 -21.95 -2.14 -30.86
C LYS A 427 -21.41 -0.87 -30.18
N HIS A 428 -20.20 -0.45 -30.54
CA HIS A 428 -19.52 0.71 -29.96
C HIS A 428 -19.65 1.99 -30.80
N SER A 429 -20.50 1.99 -31.83
CA SER A 429 -20.75 3.15 -32.70
C SER A 429 -19.47 3.79 -33.27
N ILE A 430 -18.53 2.96 -33.71
CA ILE A 430 -17.21 3.41 -34.19
C ILE A 430 -17.32 3.99 -35.60
N SER A 431 -16.84 5.23 -35.79
CA SER A 431 -16.84 5.91 -37.09
C SER A 431 -15.86 5.30 -38.09
N GLU A 432 -16.12 5.49 -39.39
CA GLU A 432 -15.22 5.00 -40.46
C GLU A 432 -13.80 5.56 -40.38
N SER A 433 -13.64 6.80 -39.92
CA SER A 433 -12.31 7.40 -39.73
C SER A 433 -11.52 6.69 -38.63
N VAL A 434 -12.17 6.36 -37.51
CA VAL A 434 -11.56 5.64 -36.40
C VAL A 434 -11.26 4.19 -36.78
N LYS A 435 -12.17 3.51 -37.51
CA LYS A 435 -11.91 2.17 -38.06
C LYS A 435 -10.64 2.13 -38.90
N LYS A 436 -10.45 3.09 -39.81
CA LYS A 436 -9.25 3.19 -40.65
C LYS A 436 -7.97 3.34 -39.83
N GLU A 437 -7.98 4.15 -38.77
CA GLU A 437 -6.82 4.28 -37.88
C GLU A 437 -6.57 3.00 -37.06
N ILE A 438 -7.62 2.32 -36.57
CA ILE A 438 -7.49 1.00 -35.92
C ILE A 438 -6.83 0.01 -36.89
N CYS A 439 -7.30 -0.09 -38.14
CA CYS A 439 -6.72 -0.98 -39.16
C CYS A 439 -5.26 -0.64 -39.43
N LYS A 440 -4.90 0.64 -39.52
CA LYS A 440 -3.51 1.09 -39.72
C LYS A 440 -2.61 0.68 -38.55
N HIS A 441 -3.07 0.79 -37.31
CA HIS A 441 -2.35 0.29 -36.13
C HIS A 441 -2.20 -1.24 -36.16
N GLN A 442 -3.28 -1.96 -36.51
CA GLN A 442 -3.30 -3.41 -36.65
C GLN A 442 -2.31 -3.90 -37.71
N SER A 443 -2.26 -3.29 -38.90
CA SER A 443 -1.31 -3.64 -39.97
C SER A 443 0.14 -3.43 -39.54
N LYS A 444 0.43 -2.31 -38.86
CA LYS A 444 1.76 -2.03 -38.29
C LYS A 444 2.19 -3.10 -37.29
N MET A 445 1.29 -3.54 -36.42
CA MET A 445 1.57 -4.61 -35.45
C MET A 445 1.76 -5.97 -36.11
N SER A 446 0.91 -6.33 -37.08
CA SER A 446 1.03 -7.60 -37.80
C SER A 446 2.37 -7.71 -38.51
N ASN A 447 2.84 -6.63 -39.15
CA ASN A 447 4.13 -6.61 -39.83
C ASN A 447 5.32 -6.88 -38.89
N LYS A 448 5.26 -6.42 -37.64
CA LYS A 448 6.28 -6.70 -36.60
C LYS A 448 6.34 -8.17 -36.19
N THR A 449 5.33 -8.97 -36.51
CA THR A 449 5.33 -10.43 -36.25
C THR A 449 6.43 -11.14 -37.04
N LYS A 450 6.85 -10.60 -38.19
CA LYS A 450 7.92 -11.17 -39.03
C LYS A 450 9.25 -11.26 -38.28
N THR A 451 9.56 -10.25 -37.46
CA THR A 451 10.79 -10.15 -36.65
C THR A 451 10.62 -10.69 -35.22
N MET A 452 9.47 -11.26 -34.89
CA MET A 452 9.19 -11.77 -33.54
C MET A 452 9.83 -13.14 -33.29
N THR A 453 10.30 -13.36 -32.07
CA THR A 453 10.83 -14.67 -31.63
C THR A 453 9.77 -15.76 -31.72
N GLN A 454 10.20 -17.02 -31.84
CA GLN A 454 9.28 -18.16 -31.89
C GLN A 454 8.38 -18.22 -30.65
N ALA A 455 8.96 -17.97 -29.46
CA ALA A 455 8.19 -17.89 -28.21
C ALA A 455 7.09 -16.81 -28.23
N GLY A 456 7.35 -15.66 -28.87
CA GLY A 456 6.35 -14.62 -29.09
C GLY A 456 5.25 -15.06 -30.07
N LYS A 457 5.63 -15.73 -31.17
CA LYS A 457 4.67 -16.27 -32.15
C LYS A 457 3.75 -17.31 -31.51
N ASP A 458 4.31 -18.23 -30.73
CA ASP A 458 3.55 -19.26 -30.03
C ASP A 458 2.62 -18.66 -28.97
N ARG A 459 3.06 -17.59 -28.30
CA ARG A 459 2.21 -16.85 -27.36
C ARG A 459 1.02 -16.20 -28.04
N LYS A 460 1.23 -15.47 -29.15
CA LYS A 460 0.11 -14.89 -29.94
C LYS A 460 -0.87 -15.97 -30.38
N LYS A 461 -0.38 -17.12 -30.88
CA LYS A 461 -1.23 -18.28 -31.24
C LYS A 461 -2.07 -18.79 -30.07
N ARG A 462 -1.49 -18.92 -28.87
CA ARG A 462 -2.24 -19.33 -27.67
C ARG A 462 -3.32 -18.33 -27.28
N ILE A 463 -3.04 -17.03 -27.35
CA ILE A 463 -4.01 -15.98 -27.05
C ILE A 463 -5.14 -16.01 -28.07
N VAL A 464 -4.80 -16.00 -29.37
CA VAL A 464 -5.76 -16.04 -30.47
C VAL A 464 -6.67 -17.27 -30.36
N LYS A 465 -6.12 -18.46 -30.06
CA LYS A 465 -6.93 -19.67 -29.83
C LYS A 465 -7.97 -19.49 -28.73
N LYS A 466 -7.64 -18.79 -27.64
CA LYS A 466 -8.56 -18.58 -26.51
C LYS A 466 -9.56 -17.44 -26.79
N LEU A 467 -9.15 -16.37 -27.47
CA LEU A 467 -10.02 -15.24 -27.77
C LEU A 467 -10.96 -15.48 -28.96
N PHE A 468 -10.54 -16.24 -29.97
CA PHE A 468 -11.28 -16.42 -31.23
C PHE A 468 -11.77 -17.85 -31.46
N HIS A 469 -10.92 -18.87 -31.27
CA HIS A 469 -11.32 -20.26 -31.55
C HIS A 469 -12.14 -20.89 -30.42
N THR A 470 -11.98 -20.41 -29.18
CA THR A 470 -12.73 -20.92 -28.01
C THR A 470 -13.34 -19.79 -27.17
N PRO A 471 -14.04 -18.81 -27.78
CA PRO A 471 -14.47 -17.57 -27.13
C PRO A 471 -15.52 -17.83 -26.06
N SER A 472 -16.46 -18.74 -26.32
CA SER A 472 -17.50 -19.12 -25.35
C SER A 472 -16.89 -19.77 -24.11
N LYS A 473 -15.91 -20.66 -24.29
CA LYS A 473 -15.19 -21.28 -23.16
C LYS A 473 -14.44 -20.24 -22.33
N THR A 474 -13.75 -19.30 -22.98
CA THR A 474 -13.04 -18.20 -22.29
C THR A 474 -14.01 -17.32 -21.52
N LYS A 475 -15.10 -16.86 -22.14
CA LYS A 475 -16.12 -16.03 -21.49
C LYS A 475 -16.76 -16.75 -20.30
N VAL A 476 -17.10 -18.03 -20.45
CA VAL A 476 -17.71 -18.81 -19.37
C VAL A 476 -16.73 -19.01 -18.21
N LEU A 477 -15.47 -19.36 -18.47
CA LEU A 477 -14.47 -19.51 -17.41
C LEU A 477 -14.12 -18.20 -16.70
N LEU A 478 -14.04 -17.08 -17.43
CA LEU A 478 -13.89 -15.75 -16.84
C LEU A 478 -15.09 -15.42 -15.93
N HIS A 479 -16.31 -15.73 -16.38
CA HIS A 479 -17.51 -15.53 -15.56
C HIS A 479 -17.52 -16.41 -14.31
N ILE A 480 -17.07 -17.67 -14.40
CA ILE A 480 -16.93 -18.56 -13.23
C ILE A 480 -15.95 -17.95 -12.21
N TYR A 481 -14.78 -17.48 -12.65
CA TYR A 481 -13.79 -16.88 -11.74
C TYR A 481 -14.35 -15.60 -11.11
N THR A 482 -14.97 -14.73 -11.90
CA THR A 482 -15.52 -13.45 -11.41
C THR A 482 -16.78 -13.60 -10.55
N SER A 483 -17.47 -14.74 -10.61
CA SER A 483 -18.65 -15.01 -9.77
C SER A 483 -18.31 -15.67 -8.43
N ILE A 484 -17.30 -16.55 -8.39
CA ILE A 484 -16.96 -17.33 -7.18
C ILE A 484 -15.89 -16.68 -6.32
N LEU A 485 -14.82 -16.18 -6.95
CA LEU A 485 -13.70 -15.61 -6.21
C LEU A 485 -14.03 -14.37 -5.36
N PRO A 486 -15.05 -13.53 -5.64
CA PRO A 486 -15.46 -12.44 -4.76
C PRO A 486 -15.71 -12.86 -3.31
N MET A 487 -16.28 -14.05 -3.08
CA MET A 487 -16.63 -14.52 -1.73
C MET A 487 -15.37 -14.71 -0.89
N LEU A 488 -14.35 -15.37 -1.45
CA LEU A 488 -13.06 -15.56 -0.80
C LEU A 488 -12.27 -14.24 -0.70
N LYS A 489 -12.35 -13.39 -1.72
CA LYS A 489 -11.67 -12.10 -1.73
C LYS A 489 -12.23 -11.14 -0.67
N LYS A 490 -13.56 -11.10 -0.49
CA LYS A 490 -14.21 -10.29 0.53
C LYS A 490 -13.72 -10.66 1.94
N TYR A 491 -13.56 -11.95 2.21
CA TYR A 491 -12.97 -12.44 3.46
C TYR A 491 -11.53 -11.94 3.65
N VAL A 492 -10.67 -12.08 2.63
CA VAL A 492 -9.27 -11.63 2.72
C VAL A 492 -9.17 -10.12 2.96
N LEU A 493 -9.94 -9.32 2.20
CA LEU A 493 -9.93 -7.86 2.38
C LEU A 493 -10.40 -7.44 3.76
N TYR A 494 -11.33 -8.17 4.37
CA TYR A 494 -11.83 -7.89 5.72
C TYR A 494 -10.71 -8.06 6.77
N PHE A 495 -9.94 -9.15 6.69
CA PHE A 495 -8.87 -9.46 7.66
C PHE A 495 -7.49 -8.85 7.31
N GLN A 496 -7.36 -8.20 6.15
CA GLN A 496 -6.22 -7.32 5.84
C GLN A 496 -6.33 -5.93 6.51
N SER A 497 -7.44 -5.65 7.21
CA SER A 497 -7.60 -4.41 7.97
C SER A 497 -6.56 -4.28 9.09
N VAL A 498 -6.15 -3.03 9.38
CA VAL A 498 -5.26 -2.70 10.49
C VAL A 498 -5.96 -2.76 11.85
N THR A 499 -7.30 -2.71 11.88
CA THR A 499 -8.10 -2.73 13.12
C THR A 499 -8.15 -4.13 13.72
N PRO A 500 -8.11 -4.31 15.05
CA PRO A 500 -8.26 -5.64 15.67
C PRO A 500 -9.62 -6.30 15.38
N LEU A 501 -9.62 -7.51 14.81
CA LEU A 501 -10.81 -8.24 14.37
C LEU A 501 -10.85 -9.70 14.81
N VAL A 502 -10.04 -10.10 15.80
CA VAL A 502 -10.01 -11.50 16.29
C VAL A 502 -11.38 -12.01 16.72
N HIS A 503 -12.22 -11.15 17.31
CA HIS A 503 -13.58 -11.46 17.75
C HIS A 503 -14.52 -11.81 16.58
N LYS A 504 -14.27 -11.31 15.38
CA LYS A 504 -15.06 -11.63 14.17
C LYS A 504 -14.52 -12.84 13.40
N LEU A 505 -13.34 -13.34 13.76
CA LEU A 505 -12.60 -14.30 12.95
C LEU A 505 -13.36 -15.62 12.77
N ASN A 506 -13.84 -16.23 13.85
CA ASN A 506 -14.58 -17.49 13.76
C ASN A 506 -15.90 -17.34 13.00
N ASP A 507 -16.66 -16.29 13.29
CA ASP A 507 -17.96 -16.06 12.64
C ASP A 507 -17.79 -15.86 11.13
N LYS A 508 -16.80 -15.07 10.70
CA LYS A 508 -16.52 -14.86 9.27
C LYS A 508 -15.94 -16.10 8.57
N GLN A 509 -15.23 -16.97 9.29
CA GLN A 509 -14.79 -18.27 8.75
C GLN A 509 -15.99 -19.18 8.52
N GLN A 510 -16.95 -19.21 9.45
CA GLN A 510 -18.18 -19.97 9.32
C GLN A 510 -19.04 -19.41 8.16
N ASP A 511 -19.20 -18.09 8.07
CA ASP A 511 -19.90 -17.42 6.97
C ASP A 511 -19.29 -17.82 5.62
N LEU A 512 -17.97 -17.67 5.45
CA LEU A 512 -17.29 -18.01 4.20
C LEU A 512 -17.48 -19.48 3.81
N LEU A 513 -17.32 -20.40 4.76
CA LEU A 513 -17.47 -21.83 4.48
C LEU A 513 -18.93 -22.16 4.12
N LYS A 514 -19.90 -21.62 4.87
CA LYS A 514 -21.32 -21.84 4.62
C LYS A 514 -21.72 -21.28 3.25
N ASP A 515 -21.42 -20.00 2.99
CA ASP A 515 -21.75 -19.33 1.75
C ASP A 515 -21.18 -20.08 0.55
N PHE A 516 -19.93 -20.56 0.65
CA PHE A 516 -19.31 -21.34 -0.41
C PHE A 516 -19.95 -22.72 -0.61
N LEU A 517 -20.28 -23.45 0.46
CA LEU A 517 -20.88 -24.78 0.37
C LEU A 517 -22.31 -24.74 -0.18
N VAL A 518 -23.10 -23.70 0.14
CA VAL A 518 -24.47 -23.53 -0.38
C VAL A 518 -24.51 -23.49 -1.92
N CYS A 519 -23.43 -23.09 -2.59
CA CYS A 519 -23.35 -23.09 -4.05
C CYS A 519 -23.49 -24.48 -4.69
N PHE A 520 -23.23 -25.57 -3.96
CA PHE A 520 -23.18 -26.91 -4.56
C PHE A 520 -23.55 -28.07 -3.63
N ILE A 521 -23.64 -27.90 -2.31
CA ILE A 521 -24.03 -28.94 -1.35
C ILE A 521 -25.52 -28.82 -0.98
N LYS A 522 -26.16 -29.97 -0.79
CA LYS A 522 -27.54 -30.12 -0.34
C LYS A 522 -27.84 -29.37 0.98
N PRO A 523 -28.86 -28.49 1.05
CA PRO A 523 -29.20 -27.72 2.25
C PRO A 523 -29.55 -28.58 3.47
N GLU A 524 -30.12 -29.76 3.27
CA GLU A 524 -30.53 -30.69 4.34
C GLU A 524 -29.34 -31.07 5.22
N ILE A 525 -28.15 -31.21 4.62
CA ILE A 525 -26.91 -31.57 5.32
C ILE A 525 -26.30 -30.34 6.00
N LEU A 526 -26.33 -29.19 5.33
CA LEU A 526 -25.77 -27.94 5.86
C LEU A 526 -26.55 -27.41 7.07
N ASN A 527 -27.85 -27.69 7.14
CA ASN A 527 -28.71 -27.24 8.24
C ASN A 527 -28.69 -28.19 9.44
N THR A 528 -28.34 -29.47 9.23
CA THR A 528 -28.37 -30.50 10.29
C THR A 528 -27.00 -30.76 10.92
N GLN A 529 -25.92 -30.56 10.16
CA GLN A 529 -24.56 -30.85 10.63
C GLN A 529 -23.77 -29.58 10.90
N ALA A 530 -22.91 -29.61 11.92
CA ALA A 530 -21.90 -28.57 12.09
C ALA A 530 -20.99 -28.51 10.85
N LEU A 531 -20.66 -27.31 10.36
CA LEU A 531 -19.93 -27.12 9.09
C LEU A 531 -18.61 -27.89 9.00
N HIS A 532 -17.92 -28.10 10.12
CA HIS A 532 -16.67 -28.89 10.17
C HIS A 532 -16.87 -30.41 10.03
N LYS A 533 -18.10 -30.89 10.18
CA LYS A 533 -18.49 -32.31 10.05
C LYS A 533 -19.22 -32.62 8.74
N VAL A 534 -19.66 -31.60 8.01
CA VAL A 534 -20.34 -31.75 6.72
C VAL A 534 -19.49 -32.61 5.80
N ASN A 535 -20.04 -33.69 5.27
CA ASN A 535 -19.35 -34.53 4.31
C ASN A 535 -19.33 -33.88 2.91
N VAL A 536 -18.23 -33.21 2.57
CA VAL A 536 -18.02 -32.54 1.28
C VAL A 536 -17.55 -33.57 0.23
N SER A 537 -18.50 -34.36 -0.27
CA SER A 537 -18.30 -35.46 -1.22
C SER A 537 -19.30 -35.40 -2.39
N GLU A 538 -19.07 -36.20 -3.42
CA GLU A 538 -19.92 -36.24 -4.63
C GLU A 538 -21.38 -36.64 -4.35
N GLU A 539 -21.63 -37.49 -3.35
CA GLU A 539 -22.98 -37.98 -2.99
C GLU A 539 -23.90 -36.88 -2.44
N ASN A 540 -23.30 -35.81 -1.93
CA ASN A 540 -23.97 -34.71 -1.23
C ASN A 540 -24.10 -33.45 -2.10
N ILE A 541 -23.66 -33.51 -3.36
CA ILE A 541 -23.80 -32.41 -4.32
C ILE A 541 -25.27 -32.28 -4.75
N LEU A 542 -25.69 -31.04 -4.95
CA LEU A 542 -26.96 -30.69 -5.58
C LEU A 542 -27.12 -31.32 -6.97
N PRO A 543 -28.37 -31.60 -7.41
CA PRO A 543 -28.64 -31.90 -8.81
C PRO A 543 -28.10 -30.81 -9.75
N ASP A 544 -27.73 -31.20 -10.97
CA ASP A 544 -27.11 -30.32 -11.97
C ASP A 544 -27.77 -28.94 -12.13
N ASN A 545 -29.10 -28.93 -12.20
CA ASN A 545 -29.89 -27.71 -12.40
C ASN A 545 -29.87 -26.76 -11.19
N ALA A 546 -29.48 -27.26 -10.01
CA ALA A 546 -29.43 -26.50 -8.76
C ALA A 546 -28.01 -26.06 -8.36
N VAL A 547 -26.95 -26.64 -8.96
CA VAL A 547 -25.57 -26.20 -8.71
C VAL A 547 -25.34 -24.82 -9.33
N PHE A 548 -24.86 -23.87 -8.52
CA PHE A 548 -24.59 -22.51 -8.95
C PHE A 548 -23.60 -22.47 -10.13
N LEU A 549 -23.96 -21.73 -11.18
CA LEU A 549 -23.30 -21.58 -12.48
C LEU A 549 -23.45 -22.74 -13.49
N VAL A 550 -24.04 -23.89 -13.13
CA VAL A 550 -24.26 -24.97 -14.11
C VAL A 550 -25.27 -24.55 -15.18
N ARG A 551 -26.35 -23.87 -14.80
CA ARG A 551 -27.31 -23.30 -15.75
C ARG A 551 -26.63 -22.36 -16.74
N TYR A 552 -25.81 -21.42 -16.24
CA TYR A 552 -25.06 -20.49 -17.07
C TYR A 552 -24.11 -21.21 -18.04
N ILE A 553 -23.43 -22.27 -17.61
CA ILE A 553 -22.61 -23.10 -18.50
C ILE A 553 -23.46 -23.70 -19.62
N LYS A 554 -24.60 -24.33 -19.29
CA LYS A 554 -25.47 -25.00 -20.26
C LYS A 554 -26.12 -24.03 -21.25
N GLU A 555 -26.35 -22.78 -20.84
CA GLU A 555 -26.89 -21.71 -21.71
C GLU A 555 -25.83 -21.12 -22.65
N ASN A 556 -24.54 -21.14 -22.27
CA ASN A 556 -23.45 -20.47 -23.01
C ASN A 556 -22.43 -21.42 -23.67
N LEU A 557 -22.54 -22.73 -23.42
CA LEU A 557 -21.75 -23.79 -24.05
C LEU A 557 -22.67 -24.95 -24.45
N GLN A 558 -22.36 -25.59 -25.58
CA GLN A 558 -23.17 -26.67 -26.13
C GLN A 558 -22.41 -28.01 -26.16
N GLY A 559 -23.19 -29.10 -26.18
CA GLY A 559 -22.69 -30.45 -26.43
C GLY A 559 -21.71 -30.97 -25.36
N PRO A 560 -20.76 -31.85 -25.75
CA PRO A 560 -19.84 -32.51 -24.83
C PRO A 560 -18.97 -31.55 -24.00
N ALA A 561 -18.63 -30.38 -24.56
CA ALA A 561 -17.80 -29.38 -23.87
C ALA A 561 -18.50 -28.76 -22.65
N ALA A 562 -19.83 -28.60 -22.70
CA ALA A 562 -20.60 -28.12 -21.56
C ALA A 562 -20.60 -29.14 -20.42
N SER A 563 -20.86 -30.42 -20.73
CA SER A 563 -20.85 -31.51 -19.75
C SER A 563 -19.48 -31.71 -19.12
N GLU A 564 -18.40 -31.66 -19.91
CA GLU A 564 -17.03 -31.71 -19.40
C GLU A 564 -16.76 -30.57 -18.41
N LEU A 565 -17.18 -29.34 -18.74
CA LEU A 565 -16.95 -28.19 -17.88
C LEU A 565 -17.80 -28.23 -16.60
N VAL A 566 -19.04 -28.74 -16.66
CA VAL A 566 -19.88 -28.95 -15.48
C VAL A 566 -19.21 -29.93 -14.51
N ASN A 567 -18.65 -31.04 -15.01
CA ASN A 567 -17.92 -31.98 -14.17
C ASN A 567 -16.67 -31.34 -13.55
N LYS A 568 -15.89 -30.59 -14.34
CA LYS A 568 -14.74 -29.82 -13.83
C LYS A 568 -15.14 -28.81 -12.76
N LEU A 569 -16.26 -28.10 -12.94
CA LEU A 569 -16.79 -27.16 -11.95
C LEU A 569 -17.15 -27.86 -10.64
N LYS A 570 -17.87 -28.99 -10.67
CA LYS A 570 -18.20 -29.77 -9.47
C LYS A 570 -16.94 -30.25 -8.73
N THR A 571 -15.95 -30.78 -9.47
CA THR A 571 -14.67 -31.17 -8.88
C THR A 571 -13.92 -29.98 -8.28
N ALA A 572 -13.96 -28.82 -8.92
CA ALA A 572 -13.36 -27.59 -8.42
C ALA A 572 -14.04 -27.12 -7.11
N TYR A 573 -15.37 -27.16 -7.04
CA TYR A 573 -16.14 -26.88 -5.83
C TYR A 573 -15.75 -27.82 -4.68
N LEU A 574 -15.73 -29.14 -4.92
CA LEU A 574 -15.34 -30.12 -3.91
C LEU A 574 -13.93 -29.85 -3.37
N LYS A 575 -12.94 -29.67 -4.26
CA LYS A 575 -11.55 -29.41 -3.86
C LYS A 575 -11.42 -28.12 -3.05
N CYS A 576 -12.11 -27.06 -3.44
CA CYS A 576 -12.11 -25.79 -2.72
C CYS A 576 -12.79 -25.92 -1.35
N GLY A 577 -13.99 -26.50 -1.30
CA GLY A 577 -14.76 -26.71 -0.07
C GLY A 577 -14.02 -27.59 0.94
N GLN A 578 -13.43 -28.70 0.49
CA GLN A 578 -12.57 -29.56 1.32
C GLN A 578 -11.30 -28.85 1.78
N THR A 579 -10.76 -27.93 0.98
CA THR A 579 -9.60 -27.13 1.39
C THR A 579 -9.97 -26.12 2.46
N LEU A 580 -11.08 -25.39 2.27
CA LEU A 580 -11.62 -24.46 3.28
C LEU A 580 -11.95 -25.19 4.58
N GLN A 581 -12.70 -26.28 4.52
CA GLN A 581 -13.11 -27.05 5.71
C GLN A 581 -11.91 -27.59 6.51
N ARG A 582 -10.87 -28.05 5.82
CA ARG A 582 -9.66 -28.62 6.45
C ARG A 582 -8.69 -27.57 6.99
N LYS A 583 -8.65 -26.38 6.38
CA LYS A 583 -7.65 -25.35 6.68
C LYS A 583 -8.20 -24.18 7.49
N MET A 584 -9.51 -23.93 7.46
CA MET A 584 -10.12 -22.91 8.29
C MET A 584 -10.41 -23.48 9.67
N PRO A 585 -10.04 -22.79 10.76
CA PRO A 585 -10.26 -23.24 12.13
C PRO A 585 -11.71 -23.02 12.61
N VAL A 586 -12.70 -23.45 11.81
CA VAL A 586 -14.13 -23.22 12.07
C VAL A 586 -14.62 -23.82 13.40
N ASN A 587 -13.97 -24.86 13.92
CA ASN A 587 -14.28 -25.48 15.21
C ASN A 587 -13.31 -25.06 16.34
N ASN A 588 -12.51 -24.01 16.14
CA ASN A 588 -11.57 -23.56 17.16
C ASN A 588 -12.32 -22.96 18.37
N LYS A 589 -12.18 -23.63 19.52
CA LYS A 589 -12.86 -23.27 20.76
C LYS A 589 -12.47 -21.86 21.23
N LEU A 590 -11.20 -21.48 21.14
CA LEU A 590 -10.72 -20.16 21.52
C LEU A 590 -11.36 -19.08 20.66
N LEU A 591 -11.29 -19.20 19.33
CA LEU A 591 -11.86 -18.19 18.43
C LEU A 591 -13.39 -18.07 18.58
N ARG A 592 -14.08 -19.19 18.83
CA ARG A 592 -15.52 -19.19 19.13
C ARG A 592 -15.85 -18.51 20.46
N CYS A 593 -15.00 -18.64 21.47
CA CYS A 593 -15.20 -17.92 22.74
C CYS A 593 -14.81 -16.45 22.60
N ALA A 594 -13.80 -16.14 21.79
CA ALA A 594 -13.36 -14.78 21.51
C ALA A 594 -14.47 -13.94 20.82
N SER A 595 -15.39 -14.54 20.07
CA SER A 595 -16.54 -13.78 19.53
C SER A 595 -17.50 -13.25 20.59
N ALA A 596 -17.49 -13.82 21.80
CA ALA A 596 -18.35 -13.35 22.88
C ALA A 596 -17.93 -12.01 23.51
N ILE A 597 -16.70 -11.54 23.21
CA ILE A 597 -16.25 -10.19 23.64
C ILE A 597 -16.85 -9.09 22.77
N ASP A 598 -17.54 -9.45 21.69
CA ASP A 598 -18.25 -8.52 20.82
C ASP A 598 -19.45 -7.90 21.57
N PRO A 599 -19.55 -6.57 21.65
CA PRO A 599 -20.69 -5.90 22.28
C PRO A 599 -22.02 -6.33 21.66
N ALA A 600 -22.05 -6.59 20.34
CA ALA A 600 -23.27 -6.98 19.63
C ALA A 600 -23.83 -8.34 20.09
N CYS A 601 -23.02 -9.18 20.75
CA CYS A 601 -23.45 -10.49 21.24
C CYS A 601 -23.98 -10.46 22.69
N ARG A 602 -23.91 -9.33 23.39
CA ARG A 602 -24.34 -9.21 24.80
C ARG A 602 -25.82 -9.57 25.00
N GLY A 603 -26.17 -9.93 26.23
CA GLY A 603 -27.56 -10.19 26.62
C GLY A 603 -28.05 -11.60 26.34
N HIS A 604 -27.22 -12.47 25.76
CA HIS A 604 -27.59 -13.86 25.45
C HIS A 604 -26.91 -14.87 26.36
N THR A 605 -27.62 -15.96 26.70
CA THR A 605 -27.09 -17.06 27.54
C THR A 605 -25.86 -17.71 26.92
N ILE A 606 -25.84 -17.90 25.59
CA ILE A 606 -24.71 -18.49 24.88
C ILE A 606 -23.45 -17.62 24.96
N THR A 607 -23.62 -16.30 24.96
CA THR A 607 -22.52 -15.33 25.09
C THR A 607 -21.91 -15.43 26.48
N LEU A 608 -22.74 -15.45 27.53
CA LEU A 608 -22.25 -15.65 28.89
C LEU A 608 -21.49 -16.98 29.04
N GLN A 609 -22.02 -18.08 28.50
CA GLN A 609 -21.34 -19.38 28.55
C GLN A 609 -19.96 -19.36 27.87
N ARG A 610 -19.81 -18.59 26.78
CA ARG A 610 -18.54 -18.42 26.07
C ARG A 610 -17.58 -17.52 26.84
N LEU A 611 -18.07 -16.42 27.42
CA LEU A 611 -17.27 -15.52 28.27
C LEU A 611 -16.70 -16.28 29.48
N LEU A 612 -17.52 -17.07 30.18
CA LEU A 612 -17.08 -17.86 31.33
C LEU A 612 -16.05 -18.95 30.99
N GLN A 613 -15.86 -19.30 29.72
CA GLN A 613 -14.82 -20.24 29.29
C GLN A 613 -13.47 -19.55 29.00
N LEU A 614 -13.45 -18.22 28.77
CA LEU A 614 -12.23 -17.50 28.42
C LEU A 614 -11.12 -17.57 29.48
N PRO A 615 -11.39 -17.52 30.80
CA PRO A 615 -10.36 -17.64 31.82
C PRO A 615 -9.51 -18.91 31.70
N GLN A 616 -10.11 -20.03 31.30
CA GLN A 616 -9.41 -21.31 31.11
C GLN A 616 -8.54 -21.31 29.85
N LEU A 617 -8.91 -20.52 28.83
CA LEU A 617 -8.23 -20.48 27.54
C LEU A 617 -7.15 -19.40 27.47
N VAL A 618 -7.29 -18.35 28.29
CA VAL A 618 -6.40 -17.18 28.34
C VAL A 618 -5.85 -17.02 29.77
N ALA A 619 -5.47 -18.15 30.38
CA ALA A 619 -5.11 -18.21 31.79
C ALA A 619 -3.97 -17.26 32.17
N PHE A 620 -3.00 -17.04 31.28
CA PHE A 620 -1.87 -16.13 31.52
C PHE A 620 -2.31 -14.67 31.76
N ALA A 621 -3.49 -14.26 31.29
CA ALA A 621 -4.02 -12.92 31.50
C ALA A 621 -4.58 -12.72 32.91
N LEU A 622 -4.84 -13.82 33.64
CA LEU A 622 -5.41 -13.82 34.98
C LEU A 622 -4.45 -14.45 35.99
N LYS A 623 -4.62 -14.11 37.26
CA LYS A 623 -4.08 -14.88 38.39
C LYS A 623 -5.23 -15.68 38.99
N ASP A 624 -4.97 -16.84 39.61
CA ASP A 624 -6.02 -17.74 40.14
C ASP A 624 -7.06 -17.02 41.02
N VAL A 625 -6.63 -16.04 41.81
CA VAL A 625 -7.48 -15.21 42.68
C VAL A 625 -8.50 -14.37 41.89
N GLN A 626 -8.17 -13.98 40.65
CA GLN A 626 -8.99 -13.11 39.81
C GLN A 626 -10.03 -13.86 38.97
N THR A 627 -10.03 -15.19 38.95
CA THR A 627 -11.00 -15.97 38.16
C THR A 627 -12.43 -15.75 38.65
N HIS A 628 -12.67 -15.74 39.97
CA HIS A 628 -13.99 -15.46 40.54
C HIS A 628 -14.45 -14.02 40.28
N GLU A 629 -13.52 -13.06 40.33
CA GLU A 629 -13.78 -11.66 39.97
C GLU A 629 -14.17 -11.54 38.50
N TYR A 630 -13.45 -12.22 37.60
CA TYR A 630 -13.78 -12.27 36.18
C TYR A 630 -15.19 -12.83 35.96
N GLU A 631 -15.56 -13.93 36.61
CA GLU A 631 -16.89 -14.51 36.45
C GLU A 631 -18.00 -13.55 36.87
N LYS A 632 -17.79 -12.83 37.98
CA LYS A 632 -18.72 -11.79 38.45
C LYS A 632 -18.84 -10.66 37.42
N GLU A 633 -17.71 -10.13 36.95
CA GLU A 633 -17.69 -9.07 35.93
C GLU A 633 -18.36 -9.53 34.62
N ALA A 634 -18.08 -10.74 34.14
CA ALA A 634 -18.67 -11.29 32.92
C ALA A 634 -20.20 -11.41 33.01
N ARG A 635 -20.72 -11.80 34.18
CA ARG A 635 -22.18 -11.86 34.43
C ARG A 635 -22.79 -10.47 34.43
N GLN A 636 -22.16 -9.51 35.12
CA GLN A 636 -22.61 -8.12 35.18
C GLN A 636 -22.57 -7.46 33.80
N TYR A 637 -21.45 -7.60 33.07
CA TYR A 637 -21.29 -7.09 31.72
C TYR A 637 -22.39 -7.62 30.79
N ASN A 638 -22.72 -8.91 30.86
CA ASN A 638 -23.70 -9.49 29.95
C ASN A 638 -25.15 -8.99 30.18
N THR A 639 -25.46 -8.44 31.37
CA THR A 639 -26.80 -7.92 31.71
C THR A 639 -26.85 -6.40 31.84
N ASP A 640 -25.71 -5.72 31.78
CA ASP A 640 -25.62 -4.28 31.90
C ASP A 640 -26.37 -3.60 30.73
N LYS A 641 -27.28 -2.69 31.04
CA LYS A 641 -28.09 -1.96 30.03
C LYS A 641 -27.54 -0.57 29.74
N GLU A 642 -26.60 -0.09 30.53
CA GLU A 642 -26.00 1.25 30.40
C GLU A 642 -24.94 1.29 29.29
N ILE A 643 -24.33 0.14 28.98
CA ILE A 643 -23.39 0.03 27.87
C ILE A 643 -24.16 0.03 26.56
N VAL A 644 -23.96 1.09 25.78
CA VAL A 644 -24.48 1.21 24.42
C VAL A 644 -23.54 0.47 23.48
N ASN A 645 -24.11 -0.37 22.61
CA ASN A 645 -23.34 -0.99 21.53
C ASN A 645 -22.91 0.08 20.54
N THR A 646 -21.60 0.28 20.39
CA THR A 646 -21.02 1.26 19.45
C THR A 646 -20.43 0.54 18.23
N GLU A 647 -20.31 1.26 17.11
CA GLU A 647 -19.51 0.82 15.94
C GLU A 647 -18.01 1.11 16.12
N GLU A 648 -17.58 1.42 17.35
CA GLU A 648 -16.18 1.75 17.63
C GLU A 648 -15.26 0.53 17.52
N ARG A 649 -13.97 0.81 17.44
CA ARG A 649 -12.94 -0.22 17.41
C ARG A 649 -13.00 -1.03 18.70
N ILE A 650 -13.01 -2.36 18.57
CA ILE A 650 -13.23 -3.29 19.71
C ILE A 650 -12.29 -3.04 20.90
N ASP A 651 -11.05 -2.67 20.63
CA ASP A 651 -10.04 -2.41 21.65
C ASP A 651 -10.21 -1.05 22.34
N ILE A 652 -10.77 -0.06 21.63
CA ILE A 652 -11.17 1.24 22.21
C ILE A 652 -12.40 1.03 23.11
N PHE A 653 -13.38 0.25 22.62
CA PHE A 653 -14.54 -0.15 23.41
C PHE A 653 -14.11 -0.80 24.72
N TRP A 654 -13.27 -1.84 24.67
CA TRP A 654 -12.78 -2.50 25.88
C TRP A 654 -11.94 -1.57 26.76
N SER A 655 -11.14 -0.67 26.18
CA SER A 655 -10.39 0.30 26.97
C SER A 655 -11.31 1.25 27.76
N SER A 656 -12.43 1.68 27.17
CA SER A 656 -13.41 2.54 27.85
C SER A 656 -14.06 1.90 29.07
N LEU A 657 -14.09 0.56 29.13
CA LEU A 657 -14.70 -0.22 30.22
C LEU A 657 -13.71 -0.60 31.32
N ARG A 658 -12.46 -0.15 31.24
CA ARG A 658 -11.40 -0.55 32.17
C ARG A 658 -11.70 -0.22 33.63
N GLU A 659 -12.39 0.89 33.91
CA GLU A 659 -12.78 1.27 35.27
C GLU A 659 -13.95 0.44 35.80
N LYS A 660 -14.91 0.08 34.93
CA LYS A 660 -16.13 -0.66 35.31
C LYS A 660 -15.90 -2.17 35.39
N TYR A 661 -15.10 -2.72 34.48
CA TYR A 661 -14.81 -4.15 34.32
C TYR A 661 -13.30 -4.40 34.11
N PRO A 662 -12.45 -4.11 35.10
CA PRO A 662 -11.00 -4.16 34.98
C PRO A 662 -10.45 -5.56 34.64
N VAL A 663 -10.99 -6.61 35.24
CA VAL A 663 -10.48 -7.98 35.05
C VAL A 663 -10.89 -8.51 33.68
N MET A 664 -12.13 -8.26 33.27
CA MET A 664 -12.65 -8.67 31.97
C MET A 664 -11.96 -7.92 30.83
N THR A 665 -11.75 -6.61 31.00
CA THR A 665 -11.02 -5.76 30.04
C THR A 665 -9.62 -6.27 29.80
N ARG A 666 -8.91 -6.73 30.84
CA ARG A 666 -7.55 -7.28 30.69
C ARG A 666 -7.52 -8.50 29.77
N VAL A 667 -8.46 -9.44 29.96
CA VAL A 667 -8.58 -10.64 29.10
C VAL A 667 -8.96 -10.25 27.68
N ALA A 668 -9.92 -9.34 27.53
CA ALA A 668 -10.34 -8.86 26.22
C ALA A 668 -9.19 -8.18 25.46
N LEU A 669 -8.42 -7.29 26.12
CA LEU A 669 -7.27 -6.61 25.53
C LEU A 669 -6.14 -7.58 25.14
N ALA A 670 -5.88 -8.62 25.95
CA ALA A 670 -4.94 -9.68 25.58
C ALA A 670 -5.41 -10.51 24.37
N LEU A 671 -6.72 -10.74 24.23
CA LEU A 671 -7.27 -11.39 23.04
C LEU A 671 -7.13 -10.50 21.81
N VAL A 672 -7.53 -9.23 21.89
CA VAL A 672 -7.52 -8.32 20.73
C VAL A 672 -6.12 -7.89 20.28
N SER A 673 -5.07 -8.11 21.09
CA SER A 673 -3.69 -7.98 20.62
C SER A 673 -3.27 -9.12 19.67
N CYS A 674 -4.03 -10.22 19.58
CA CYS A 674 -3.78 -11.24 18.58
C CYS A 674 -3.97 -10.69 17.16
N PHE A 675 -3.01 -10.98 16.28
CA PHE A 675 -3.20 -10.73 14.85
C PHE A 675 -4.31 -11.65 14.30
N HIS A 676 -5.20 -11.10 13.50
CA HIS A 676 -6.31 -11.82 12.85
C HIS A 676 -6.06 -12.07 11.35
N GLY A 677 -5.06 -11.38 10.78
CA GLY A 677 -4.61 -11.49 9.40
C GLY A 677 -3.23 -10.84 9.22
N PRO A 678 -2.62 -10.99 8.04
CA PRO A 678 -1.27 -10.51 7.77
C PRO A 678 -1.24 -8.97 7.70
N GLN A 679 -0.38 -8.34 8.50
CA GLN A 679 -0.15 -6.88 8.46
C GLN A 679 1.24 -6.51 7.91
N VAL A 680 2.11 -7.51 7.72
CA VAL A 680 3.49 -7.36 7.24
C VAL A 680 3.55 -6.98 5.75
N GLU A 681 2.47 -7.15 5.01
CA GLU A 681 2.40 -6.87 3.57
C GLU A 681 2.76 -5.42 3.19
N SER A 682 2.40 -4.45 4.04
CA SER A 682 2.76 -3.04 3.86
C SER A 682 4.28 -2.81 3.97
N SER A 683 4.94 -3.63 4.79
CA SER A 683 6.38 -3.62 5.04
C SER A 683 7.19 -4.01 3.78
N PHE A 684 6.61 -4.85 2.91
CA PHE A 684 7.25 -5.32 1.69
C PHE A 684 7.17 -4.30 0.55
N SER A 685 6.06 -3.57 0.44
CA SER A 685 5.98 -2.40 -0.45
C SER A 685 7.00 -1.34 -0.03
N ILE A 686 7.16 -1.12 1.27
CA ILE A 686 8.22 -0.26 1.81
C ILE A 686 9.60 -0.77 1.41
N MET A 687 9.83 -2.08 1.45
CA MET A 687 11.10 -2.68 1.06
C MET A 687 11.45 -2.43 -0.41
N GLY A 688 10.52 -2.58 -1.34
CA GLY A 688 10.77 -2.26 -2.76
C GLY A 688 11.14 -0.79 -2.99
N ASN A 689 10.49 0.13 -2.26
CA ASN A 689 10.79 1.56 -2.34
C ASN A 689 12.15 1.96 -1.70
N VAL A 690 12.61 1.18 -0.71
CA VAL A 690 13.83 1.47 0.04
C VAL A 690 15.06 0.75 -0.55
N LEU A 691 14.86 -0.49 -1.01
CA LEU A 691 15.86 -1.37 -1.61
C LEU A 691 15.58 -1.53 -3.11
N ASN A 692 15.61 -0.42 -3.86
CA ASN A 692 15.47 -0.43 -5.32
C ASN A 692 16.83 -0.66 -6.02
N THR A 693 16.81 -0.86 -7.35
CA THR A 693 18.03 -1.07 -8.17
C THR A 693 19.06 0.05 -8.10
N GLU A 694 18.65 1.27 -7.71
CA GLU A 694 19.53 2.43 -7.55
C GLU A 694 20.13 2.53 -6.14
N ARG A 695 19.55 1.84 -5.15
CA ARG A 695 20.02 1.75 -3.76
C ARG A 695 20.24 0.31 -3.30
N PRO A 696 20.96 -0.54 -4.07
CA PRO A 696 21.08 -1.97 -3.79
C PRO A 696 21.89 -2.27 -2.52
N ASN A 697 22.65 -1.28 -2.03
CA ASN A 697 23.59 -1.41 -0.91
C ASN A 697 23.07 -0.82 0.40
N LEU A 698 21.78 -0.47 0.51
CA LEU A 698 21.26 -0.04 1.80
C LEU A 698 21.31 -1.21 2.79
N HIS A 699 22.02 -1.02 3.91
CA HIS A 699 22.18 -2.05 4.93
C HIS A 699 20.82 -2.44 5.52
N ILE A 700 20.61 -3.72 5.81
CA ILE A 700 19.36 -4.24 6.39
C ILE A 700 18.96 -3.49 7.68
N GLU A 701 19.95 -3.00 8.42
CA GLU A 701 19.74 -2.18 9.63
C GLU A 701 19.07 -0.83 9.33
N THR A 702 19.42 -0.18 8.21
CA THR A 702 18.76 1.08 7.82
C THR A 702 17.33 0.81 7.37
N PHE A 703 17.10 -0.29 6.63
CA PHE A 703 15.73 -0.72 6.29
C PHE A 703 14.89 -0.99 7.54
N SER A 704 15.42 -1.78 8.47
CA SER A 704 14.84 -2.05 9.79
C SER A 704 14.52 -0.75 10.55
N SER A 705 15.42 0.22 10.52
CA SER A 705 15.23 1.52 11.17
C SER A 705 14.14 2.37 10.53
N ILE A 706 14.06 2.39 9.19
CA ILE A 706 12.99 3.07 8.46
C ILE A 706 11.64 2.42 8.79
N GLN A 707 11.58 1.09 8.91
CA GLN A 707 10.35 0.40 9.33
C GLN A 707 9.95 0.79 10.76
N THR A 708 10.87 0.79 11.73
CA THR A 708 10.60 1.24 13.10
C THR A 708 9.94 2.62 13.12
N VAL A 709 10.50 3.59 12.39
CA VAL A 709 9.94 4.95 12.32
C VAL A 709 8.57 4.98 11.64
N LYS A 710 8.39 4.28 10.52
CA LYS A 710 7.11 4.25 9.80
C LYS A 710 6.00 3.63 10.65
N TYR A 711 6.28 2.53 11.33
CA TYR A 711 5.30 1.86 12.19
C TYR A 711 5.00 2.67 13.44
N GLU A 712 5.96 3.39 14.04
CA GLU A 712 5.70 4.30 15.16
C GLU A 712 4.75 5.44 14.75
N LEU A 713 5.04 6.10 13.62
CA LEU A 713 4.20 7.19 13.12
C LEU A 713 2.79 6.68 12.78
N THR A 714 2.68 5.50 12.19
CA THR A 714 1.40 4.85 11.87
C THR A 714 0.61 4.52 13.14
N ALA A 715 1.26 3.93 14.16
CA ALA A 715 0.64 3.63 15.45
C ALA A 715 0.07 4.88 16.12
N SER A 716 0.83 5.99 16.09
CA SER A 716 0.41 7.28 16.65
C SER A 716 -0.68 7.99 15.83
N GLY A 717 -0.92 7.57 14.58
CA GLY A 717 -1.84 8.26 13.65
C GLY A 717 -1.39 9.67 13.27
N LYS A 718 -0.09 9.98 13.38
CA LYS A 718 0.47 11.31 13.12
C LYS A 718 1.51 11.26 12.00
N SER A 719 1.54 12.28 11.15
CA SER A 719 2.68 12.51 10.27
C SER A 719 3.92 12.88 11.07
N GLY A 720 5.13 12.72 10.50
CA GLY A 720 6.38 13.09 11.19
C GLY A 720 6.37 14.56 11.67
N ILE A 721 5.86 15.46 10.84
CA ILE A 721 5.68 16.88 11.19
C ILE A 721 4.77 17.02 12.41
N ARG A 722 3.57 16.41 12.39
CA ARG A 722 2.60 16.51 13.49
C ARG A 722 3.10 15.82 14.76
N TYR A 723 3.90 14.76 14.63
CA TYR A 723 4.47 14.02 15.74
C TYR A 723 5.45 14.90 16.54
N PHE A 724 6.30 15.67 15.86
CA PHE A 724 7.29 16.56 16.50
C PHE A 724 6.82 17.99 16.70
N ARG A 725 5.62 18.35 16.24
CA ARG A 725 5.05 19.68 16.39
C ARG A 725 4.87 20.02 17.88
N ARG A 726 5.38 21.18 18.27
CA ARG A 726 5.19 21.78 19.60
C ARG A 726 4.26 23.00 19.48
N LYS A 727 3.40 23.23 20.47
CA LYS A 727 2.50 24.40 20.48
C LYS A 727 3.30 25.68 20.67
N ASN A 728 4.23 25.66 21.62
CA ASN A 728 5.24 26.69 21.81
C ASN A 728 6.63 26.05 21.68
N TYR A 729 7.25 26.17 20.51
CA TYR A 729 8.55 25.54 20.23
C TYR A 729 9.71 26.08 21.09
N LEU A 730 9.56 27.21 21.76
CA LEU A 730 10.57 27.75 22.68
C LEU A 730 10.40 27.24 24.11
N LYS A 731 9.16 27.03 24.56
CA LYS A 731 8.83 26.70 25.96
C LYS A 731 8.49 25.24 26.19
N ASP A 732 7.89 24.57 25.20
CA ASP A 732 7.46 23.19 25.33
C ASP A 732 8.68 22.26 25.41
N GLN A 733 8.67 21.36 26.39
CA GLN A 733 9.74 20.40 26.61
C GLN A 733 9.96 19.50 25.39
N VAL A 734 11.22 19.18 25.14
CA VAL A 734 11.64 18.17 24.15
C VAL A 734 11.85 16.83 24.85
N ASN A 735 11.66 15.71 24.13
CA ASN A 735 11.98 14.38 24.67
C ASN A 735 13.50 14.29 24.94
N PRO A 736 13.96 14.21 26.21
CA PRO A 736 15.38 14.23 26.52
C PRO A 736 16.12 13.00 26.01
N LYS A 737 15.47 11.84 26.01
CA LYS A 737 16.02 10.56 25.51
C LYS A 737 16.26 10.65 24.00
N LEU A 738 15.29 11.18 23.25
CA LEU A 738 15.44 11.46 21.82
C LEU A 738 16.62 12.40 21.55
N CYS A 739 16.66 13.55 22.23
CA CYS A 739 17.74 14.53 22.03
C CYS A 739 19.12 13.93 22.35
N LYS A 740 19.22 13.14 23.43
CA LYS A 740 20.45 12.43 23.80
C LYS A 740 20.87 11.46 22.70
N ASN A 741 19.97 10.57 22.27
CA ASN A 741 20.26 9.58 21.22
C ASN A 741 20.64 10.26 19.89
N MET A 742 19.94 11.33 19.49
CA MET A 742 20.24 12.10 18.28
C MET A 742 21.62 12.77 18.31
N ARG A 743 22.07 13.26 19.48
CA ARG A 743 23.40 13.86 19.67
C ARG A 743 24.50 12.80 19.73
N SER A 744 24.25 11.66 20.35
CA SER A 744 25.24 10.58 20.48
C SER A 744 25.30 9.62 19.28
N ALA A 745 24.42 9.79 18.28
CA ALA A 745 24.27 8.85 17.17
C ALA A 745 25.58 8.59 16.39
N TYR A 746 26.41 9.63 16.22
CA TYR A 746 27.72 9.49 15.57
C TYR A 746 28.66 8.57 16.37
N LYS A 747 28.73 8.74 17.69
CA LYS A 747 29.56 7.89 18.57
C LYS A 747 29.15 6.42 18.46
N SER A 748 27.83 6.15 18.50
CA SER A 748 27.31 4.78 18.35
C SER A 748 27.64 4.19 16.98
N TYR A 749 27.54 4.98 15.92
CA TYR A 749 27.90 4.56 14.57
C TYR A 749 29.39 4.19 14.45
N VAL A 750 30.30 4.99 15.01
CA VAL A 750 31.74 4.70 15.00
C VAL A 750 32.04 3.42 15.77
N GLN A 751 31.47 3.26 16.97
CA GLN A 751 31.65 2.04 17.79
C GLN A 751 31.20 0.78 17.06
N GLU A 752 30.05 0.82 16.38
CA GLU A 752 29.55 -0.32 15.62
C GLU A 752 30.44 -0.65 14.41
N LYS A 753 30.95 0.38 13.73
CA LYS A 753 31.88 0.21 12.60
C LYS A 753 33.20 -0.40 13.06
N GLU A 754 33.74 0.01 14.19
CA GLU A 754 34.95 -0.55 14.80
C GLU A 754 34.73 -2.01 15.19
N HIS A 755 33.61 -2.34 15.84
CA HIS A 755 33.26 -3.70 16.21
C HIS A 755 33.16 -4.62 14.98
N LYS A 756 32.48 -4.17 13.92
CA LYS A 756 32.38 -4.91 12.64
C LYS A 756 33.76 -5.10 11.98
N SER A 757 34.65 -4.11 12.08
CA SER A 757 36.00 -4.17 11.52
C SER A 757 36.93 -5.10 12.32
N GLY A 758 36.80 -5.12 13.65
CA GLY A 758 37.55 -6.02 14.54
C GLY A 758 37.20 -7.50 14.36
N MET A 759 35.92 -7.82 14.10
CA MET A 759 35.49 -9.18 13.78
C MET A 759 36.04 -9.71 12.44
N SER A 760 36.40 -8.82 11.51
CA SER A 760 37.05 -9.22 10.24
C SER A 760 38.57 -9.48 10.37
N GLN A 761 39.22 -9.05 11.46
CA GLN A 761 40.66 -9.23 11.66
C GLN A 761 41.03 -10.54 12.37
N THR A 762 40.08 -11.23 13.02
CA THR A 762 40.32 -12.50 13.73
C THR A 762 40.15 -13.75 12.86
N VAL A 763 39.85 -13.60 11.57
CA VAL A 763 39.86 -14.71 10.59
C VAL A 763 41.23 -14.72 9.89
N PRO A 764 42.00 -15.84 9.90
CA PRO A 764 43.30 -15.88 9.22
C PRO A 764 43.12 -15.54 7.75
N ARG A 765 43.86 -14.55 7.25
CA ARG A 765 43.96 -14.23 5.82
C ARG A 765 44.48 -15.45 5.06
N LYS A 766 43.59 -16.34 4.61
CA LYS A 766 43.89 -17.25 3.51
C LYS A 766 43.93 -16.43 2.22
N SER A 767 45.14 -16.32 1.69
CA SER A 767 45.60 -16.00 0.34
C SER A 767 44.78 -15.05 -0.56
N ALA A 768 45.52 -14.20 -1.25
CA ALA A 768 45.08 -13.15 -2.17
C ALA A 768 43.82 -13.49 -2.99
N CYS A 769 42.89 -12.53 -3.01
CA CYS A 769 41.67 -12.59 -3.81
C CYS A 769 42.03 -12.66 -5.31
N PRO A 770 41.57 -13.67 -6.06
CA PRO A 770 41.85 -13.75 -7.49
C PRO A 770 41.11 -12.64 -8.24
N SER A 771 41.71 -12.15 -9.32
CA SER A 771 41.17 -11.03 -10.11
C SER A 771 39.73 -11.29 -10.56
N LYS A 772 38.94 -10.22 -10.78
CA LYS A 772 37.53 -10.29 -11.24
C LYS A 772 37.29 -11.19 -12.46
N LYS A 773 38.32 -11.49 -13.25
CA LYS A 773 38.28 -12.40 -14.40
C LYS A 773 38.25 -13.87 -13.97
N GLN A 774 39.10 -14.24 -13.01
CA GLN A 774 39.17 -15.61 -12.44
C GLN A 774 37.93 -15.97 -11.62
N THR A 775 37.31 -15.00 -10.92
CA THR A 775 36.04 -15.24 -10.20
C THR A 775 34.87 -15.53 -11.17
N LYS A 776 34.92 -14.94 -12.37
CA LYS A 776 33.87 -15.10 -13.39
C LYS A 776 34.02 -16.44 -14.12
N GLU A 777 35.24 -16.85 -14.42
CA GLU A 777 35.54 -18.18 -14.99
C GLU A 777 35.16 -19.30 -14.01
N LYS A 778 35.52 -19.17 -12.73
CA LYS A 778 35.16 -20.14 -11.71
C LYS A 778 33.64 -20.24 -11.47
N ALA A 779 32.92 -19.12 -11.53
CA ALA A 779 31.46 -19.12 -11.42
C ALA A 779 30.77 -19.77 -12.63
N ILE A 780 31.36 -19.66 -13.84
CA ILE A 780 30.88 -20.37 -15.04
C ILE A 780 31.17 -21.88 -14.89
N GLU A 781 32.36 -22.24 -14.42
CA GLU A 781 32.76 -23.63 -14.22
C GLU A 781 31.92 -24.32 -13.12
N ASP A 782 31.63 -23.63 -12.02
CA ASP A 782 30.74 -24.11 -10.96
C ASP A 782 29.28 -24.25 -11.45
N ALA A 783 28.81 -23.32 -12.30
CA ALA A 783 27.48 -23.39 -12.91
C ALA A 783 27.34 -24.53 -13.92
N ASP A 784 28.41 -24.82 -14.67
CA ASP A 784 28.44 -25.94 -15.61
C ASP A 784 28.57 -27.28 -14.90
N LYS A 785 29.36 -27.35 -13.81
CA LYS A 785 29.42 -28.52 -12.94
C LYS A 785 28.06 -28.82 -12.29
N ALA A 786 27.36 -27.78 -11.81
CA ALA A 786 26.00 -27.91 -11.27
C ALA A 786 24.98 -28.35 -12.34
N ARG A 787 25.12 -27.89 -13.58
CA ARG A 787 24.29 -28.36 -14.71
C ARG A 787 24.57 -29.81 -15.06
N VAL A 788 25.82 -30.24 -15.08
CA VAL A 788 26.20 -31.64 -15.31
C VAL A 788 25.66 -32.54 -14.20
N GLU A 789 25.81 -32.15 -12.93
CA GLU A 789 25.24 -32.91 -11.79
C GLU A 789 23.72 -32.98 -11.82
N HIS A 790 23.04 -31.89 -12.17
CA HIS A 790 21.58 -31.89 -12.36
C HIS A 790 21.15 -32.83 -13.49
N THR A 791 21.89 -32.82 -14.60
CA THR A 791 21.62 -33.70 -15.75
C THR A 791 21.88 -35.17 -15.38
N HIS A 792 22.93 -35.47 -14.64
CA HIS A 792 23.25 -36.81 -14.15
C HIS A 792 22.19 -37.32 -13.13
N LYS A 793 21.67 -36.44 -12.27
CA LYS A 793 20.52 -36.73 -11.39
C LYS A 793 19.24 -36.99 -12.18
N LEU A 794 19.01 -36.26 -13.28
CA LEU A 794 17.87 -36.49 -14.16
C LEU A 794 17.99 -37.84 -14.89
N MET A 795 19.17 -38.16 -15.41
CA MET A 795 19.48 -39.43 -16.08
C MET A 795 19.27 -40.62 -15.13
N LYS A 796 19.80 -40.55 -13.90
CA LYS A 796 19.53 -41.56 -12.86
C LYS A 796 18.04 -41.70 -12.53
N LYS A 797 17.27 -40.60 -12.54
CA LYS A 797 15.81 -40.63 -12.36
C LYS A 797 15.08 -41.29 -13.54
N VAL A 798 15.58 -41.10 -14.76
CA VAL A 798 15.04 -41.71 -15.97
C VAL A 798 15.36 -43.20 -16.02
N GLU A 799 16.58 -43.61 -15.66
CA GLU A 799 16.96 -45.03 -15.54
C GLU A 799 16.18 -45.75 -14.46
N LYS A 800 16.02 -45.13 -13.29
CA LYS A 800 15.17 -45.68 -12.22
C LYS A 800 13.71 -45.85 -12.67
N ARG A 801 13.17 -44.90 -13.45
CA ARG A 801 11.83 -45.04 -14.03
C ARG A 801 11.75 -46.12 -15.12
N LYS A 802 12.83 -46.36 -15.87
CA LYS A 802 12.91 -47.42 -16.88
C LYS A 802 13.00 -48.81 -16.23
N SER A 803 13.75 -48.96 -15.14
CA SER A 803 13.82 -50.20 -14.38
C SER A 803 12.48 -50.52 -13.69
N GLU A 804 11.83 -49.51 -13.09
CA GLU A 804 10.49 -49.63 -12.51
C GLU A 804 9.41 -49.98 -13.58
N MET A 805 9.63 -49.61 -14.85
CA MET A 805 8.76 -49.99 -15.97
C MET A 805 8.97 -51.43 -16.47
N HIS A 806 10.17 -51.99 -16.28
CA HIS A 806 10.50 -53.34 -16.74
C HIS A 806 9.88 -54.42 -15.85
N GLU A 807 9.76 -54.14 -14.55
CA GLU A 807 9.21 -55.05 -13.51
C GLU A 807 7.67 -55.11 -13.48
N LEU A 808 6.96 -54.34 -14.30
CA LEU A 808 5.50 -54.37 -14.37
C LEU A 808 4.97 -55.54 -15.23
N PRO A 809 3.92 -56.27 -14.78
CA PRO A 809 3.28 -57.33 -15.57
C PRO A 809 2.74 -56.84 -16.91
N SER A 810 2.73 -57.73 -17.91
CA SER A 810 2.40 -57.42 -19.32
C SER A 810 1.02 -56.78 -19.54
N SER A 811 0.07 -56.99 -18.62
CA SER A 811 -1.27 -56.36 -18.65
C SER A 811 -1.25 -54.84 -18.41
N SER A 812 -0.27 -54.33 -17.64
CA SER A 812 -0.16 -52.89 -17.30
C SER A 812 0.57 -52.06 -18.37
N LYS A 813 1.29 -52.71 -19.30
CA LYS A 813 2.08 -52.03 -20.35
C LYS A 813 1.23 -51.46 -21.49
N LYS A 814 -0.02 -51.92 -21.68
CA LYS A 814 -0.93 -51.41 -22.72
C LYS A 814 -1.64 -50.10 -22.35
N VAL A 815 -1.77 -49.75 -21.07
CA VAL A 815 -2.50 -48.55 -20.63
C VAL A 815 -1.63 -47.28 -20.66
N LEU A 816 -0.30 -47.41 -20.62
CA LEU A 816 0.63 -46.28 -20.55
C LEU A 816 1.19 -45.82 -21.90
N LYS A 817 0.97 -46.55 -23.01
CA LYS A 817 1.37 -46.11 -24.36
C LYS A 817 0.43 -45.07 -24.99
N LYS A 818 -0.61 -44.61 -24.28
CA LYS A 818 -1.63 -43.67 -24.78
C LYS A 818 -1.72 -42.35 -24.00
N LYS A 819 -0.71 -41.99 -23.20
CA LYS A 819 -0.60 -40.67 -22.55
C LYS A 819 0.74 -40.02 -22.81
#